data_AF-A0A428RYU8-F1
#
_entry.id   AF-A0A428RYU8-F1
#
_cell.length_a   1.000
_cell.length_b   1.000
_cell.length_c   1.000
_cell.angle_alpha   90.00
_cell.angle_beta   90.00
_cell.angle_gamma   90.00
#
_symmetry.space_group_name_H-M   'P 1'
#
loop_
_entity.id
_entity.type
_entity.pdbx_description
1 polymer ?
#
loop_
_entity_poly.entity_id
_entity_poly.type
_entity_poly.pdbx_seq_one_letter_code
_entity_poly.pdbx_strand_id
1 'polypeptide(L)'
;MSGSLPHPFDPLTAGEIELTAAVVGRAHGNVHFHVITAQEPRKAEMMAWLANPSHYSRPRRIAEVVVVVPRGKVFDGLVDLQSSHITKWEEVYGEQPILIVEELLGLEKACRKNAKVIEQCVLSGISEDEMHKVYADPWTISHDTRFGTGKRVHQALMYFRPNVDDCQYQYPLDFCPIYDPETQDIIAIDIPKIRRPLQRNKAINYHHLAVQEQGGYRNNLRPINIVQPEGVSFSVTGREVNWQNWTFHVGFNYREGIVINNITFKDKENVRPVFYRMSLAEMVVPYGNPEPPHHRKHAFDLGEYGAGYLSNSLALGCDCKGAIYYMDAYMPTQAGTARKIKNAICIHEEDDGILFKHTDFRDSSTIVTRARKLIVQHIFTAANYEYAVQWVFHQDGTIQPDIKLTGILNTYVLNPGEDTLGYGTQVHKGVNAHNHQHIFCLRINPCVDGPRNTVHMVDAVPSEAPVGSRDNLYGNAFYAKRTRFTTTGEAATDYNGDTSRTWDIVNENRLNEHSGKPVSYKLVSRDVPRLMPKEGSLVWKRAAFARHAVHVTKYADDQLWPAGNHVAQSSGEPSRGLSEWIGDGTESIENTDIVLWHTFGITHFPSPEDFPVMPAEPITLLLRPRHFFSSNPVMDVPPSYSITPSEVASGKGSFDATDRVRRGTTDNYAYLVVDQQSKNAVIIDPANPPEVMVVLNDVIQKEGVTLIAILNTHHHWDHAGGNADLAVRCGRFFEGSAAEMHASLNERLAALPQDTLIYAMHRLRQMKDSFKSYVQAKM
;
A
#
# COMPACT_ATOMS: atom_id res chain seq x y z
N MET A 1 14.54 32.87 -2.25
CA MET A 1 14.92 31.72 -3.10
C MET A 1 13.81 31.55 -4.12
N SER A 2 14.07 31.79 -5.41
CA SER A 2 13.08 31.60 -6.47
C SER A 2 12.94 30.10 -6.78
N GLY A 3 12.24 29.38 -5.91
CA GLY A 3 11.84 27.99 -6.16
C GLY A 3 10.72 27.96 -7.20
N SER A 4 10.74 26.97 -8.09
CA SER A 4 9.61 26.67 -8.98
C SER A 4 8.33 26.45 -8.15
N LEU A 5 7.21 27.03 -8.57
CA LEU A 5 5.92 26.87 -7.89
C LEU A 5 5.49 25.39 -7.85
N PRO A 6 4.94 24.87 -6.72
CA PRO A 6 4.46 23.49 -6.61
C PRO A 6 3.39 23.18 -7.66
N HIS A 7 3.40 21.99 -8.27
CA HIS A 7 2.38 21.53 -9.22
C HIS A 7 0.97 21.73 -8.61
N PRO A 8 -0.08 22.10 -9.38
CA PRO A 8 -1.39 22.39 -8.79
C PRO A 8 -1.99 21.23 -7.97
N PHE A 9 -1.66 19.97 -8.31
CA PHE A 9 -2.03 18.78 -7.52
C PHE A 9 -1.09 18.45 -6.35
N ASP A 10 0.06 19.13 -6.20
CA ASP A 10 0.94 18.86 -5.07
C ASP A 10 0.20 19.13 -3.75
N PRO A 11 0.36 18.30 -2.71
CA PRO A 11 -0.13 18.64 -1.37
C PRO A 11 0.45 19.97 -0.89
N LEU A 12 -0.15 20.56 0.14
CA LEU A 12 0.43 21.74 0.78
C LEU A 12 1.83 21.42 1.31
N THR A 13 2.78 22.31 1.05
CA THR A 13 4.10 22.28 1.69
C THR A 13 3.98 22.65 3.17
N ALA A 14 4.99 22.32 3.97
CA ALA A 14 5.05 22.74 5.38
C ALA A 14 4.85 24.26 5.54
N GLY A 15 5.49 25.06 4.68
CA GLY A 15 5.35 26.51 4.70
C GLY A 15 3.95 27.01 4.31
N GLU A 16 3.27 26.33 3.38
CA GLU A 16 1.87 26.66 3.04
C GLU A 16 0.91 26.31 4.19
N ILE A 17 1.14 25.21 4.91
CA ILE A 17 0.36 24.85 6.11
C ILE A 17 0.52 25.92 7.19
N GLU A 18 1.76 26.28 7.53
CA GLU A 18 2.06 27.28 8.56
C GLU A 18 1.58 28.69 8.17
N LEU A 19 1.68 29.05 6.88
CA LEU A 19 1.12 30.29 6.36
C LEU A 19 -0.40 30.32 6.56
N THR A 20 -1.09 29.23 6.22
CA THR A 20 -2.53 29.11 6.39
C THR A 20 -2.93 29.29 7.85
N ALA A 21 -2.25 28.58 8.75
CA ALA A 21 -2.49 28.69 10.19
C ALA A 21 -2.25 30.12 10.69
N ALA A 22 -1.20 30.80 10.22
CA ALA A 22 -0.90 32.17 10.59
C ALA A 22 -1.96 33.17 10.08
N VAL A 23 -2.51 32.96 8.88
CA VAL A 23 -3.61 33.78 8.34
C VAL A 23 -4.86 33.63 9.21
N VAL A 24 -5.26 32.39 9.50
CA VAL A 24 -6.44 32.10 10.33
C VAL A 24 -6.27 32.60 11.75
N GLY A 25 -5.11 32.35 12.38
CA GLY A 25 -4.81 32.80 13.74
C GLY A 25 -4.81 34.32 13.89
N ARG A 26 -4.37 35.08 12.88
CA ARG A 26 -4.47 36.55 12.88
C ARG A 26 -5.91 37.06 12.84
N ALA A 27 -6.79 36.36 12.12
CA ALA A 27 -8.18 36.78 11.94
C ALA A 27 -9.09 36.34 13.11
N HIS A 28 -8.85 35.16 13.68
CA HIS A 28 -9.78 34.51 14.60
C HIS A 28 -9.18 34.21 15.99
N GLY A 29 -7.90 34.53 16.22
CA GLY A 29 -7.24 34.33 17.50
C GLY A 29 -6.92 32.86 17.78
N ASN A 30 -7.23 32.39 18.99
CA ASN A 30 -6.90 31.03 19.40
C ASN A 30 -7.93 30.03 18.86
N VAL A 31 -7.49 29.19 17.93
CA VAL A 31 -8.27 28.13 17.28
C VAL A 31 -7.49 26.82 17.35
N HIS A 32 -8.18 25.69 17.36
CA HIS A 32 -7.57 24.37 17.24
C HIS A 32 -7.76 23.85 15.82
N PHE A 33 -6.66 23.61 15.11
CA PHE A 33 -6.72 23.12 13.73
C PHE A 33 -6.97 21.60 13.69
N HIS A 34 -8.04 21.21 13.01
CA HIS A 34 -8.34 19.79 12.72
C HIS A 34 -7.95 19.42 11.30
N VAL A 35 -8.04 20.37 10.37
CA VAL A 35 -7.67 20.19 8.97
C VAL A 35 -7.01 21.48 8.46
N ILE A 36 -5.91 21.30 7.74
CA ILE A 36 -5.29 22.26 6.82
C ILE A 36 -4.81 21.40 5.65
N THR A 37 -5.53 21.45 4.54
CA THR A 37 -5.24 20.63 3.35
C THR A 37 -5.37 21.46 2.09
N ALA A 38 -4.79 21.01 0.98
CA ALA A 38 -5.03 21.65 -0.31
C ALA A 38 -6.47 21.38 -0.72
N GLN A 39 -7.21 22.42 -1.09
CA GLN A 39 -8.39 22.23 -1.94
C GLN A 39 -7.87 21.96 -3.35
N GLU A 40 -8.16 20.77 -3.88
CA GLU A 40 -7.75 20.42 -5.25
C GLU A 40 -8.32 21.46 -6.24
N PRO A 41 -7.56 21.78 -7.32
CA PRO A 41 -8.04 22.68 -8.36
C PRO A 41 -9.40 22.26 -8.93
N ARG A 42 -10.26 23.25 -9.24
CA ARG A 42 -11.50 23.01 -9.98
C ARG A 42 -11.16 22.31 -11.30
N LYS A 43 -11.82 21.18 -11.61
CA LYS A 43 -11.43 20.29 -12.71
C LYS A 43 -11.41 20.99 -14.06
N ALA A 44 -12.37 21.88 -14.33
CA ALA A 44 -12.40 22.64 -15.58
C ALA A 44 -11.15 23.51 -15.78
N GLU A 45 -10.72 24.23 -14.73
CA GLU A 45 -9.50 25.05 -14.73
C GLU A 45 -8.26 24.18 -14.87
N MET A 46 -8.23 23.06 -14.14
CA MET A 46 -7.10 22.15 -14.15
C MET A 46 -6.91 21.46 -15.50
N MET A 47 -7.98 20.99 -16.12
CA MET A 47 -7.94 20.37 -17.45
C MET A 47 -7.50 21.36 -18.52
N ALA A 48 -7.95 22.62 -18.45
CA ALA A 48 -7.49 23.67 -19.35
C ALA A 48 -5.98 23.94 -19.16
N TRP A 49 -5.53 24.06 -17.92
CA TRP A 49 -4.12 24.25 -17.61
C TRP A 49 -3.25 23.06 -18.05
N LEU A 50 -3.66 21.82 -17.79
CA LEU A 50 -2.95 20.61 -18.23
C LEU A 50 -2.82 20.53 -19.75
N ALA A 51 -3.86 20.94 -20.49
CA ALA A 51 -3.84 20.91 -21.95
C ALA A 51 -2.86 21.94 -22.55
N ASN A 52 -2.72 23.12 -21.94
CA ASN A 52 -1.74 24.12 -22.37
C ASN A 52 -1.28 25.04 -21.22
N PRO A 53 -0.27 24.62 -20.43
CA PRO A 53 0.22 25.37 -19.28
C PRO A 53 0.84 26.73 -19.63
N SER A 54 1.23 26.93 -20.89
CA SER A 54 1.83 28.18 -21.39
C SER A 54 0.79 29.24 -21.75
N HIS A 55 -0.46 28.83 -22.00
CA HIS A 55 -1.55 29.71 -22.41
C HIS A 55 -2.54 29.99 -21.29
N TYR A 56 -2.89 28.98 -20.49
CA TYR A 56 -3.83 29.12 -19.39
C TYR A 56 -3.12 29.48 -18.08
N SER A 57 -3.76 30.34 -17.29
CA SER A 57 -3.30 30.66 -15.94
C SER A 57 -3.24 29.40 -15.07
N ARG A 58 -2.24 29.32 -14.19
CA ARG A 58 -2.19 28.28 -13.16
C ARG A 58 -3.46 28.35 -12.30
N PRO A 59 -4.09 27.21 -11.97
CA PRO A 59 -5.22 27.19 -11.06
C PRO A 59 -4.87 27.83 -9.72
N ARG A 60 -5.88 28.42 -9.06
CA ARG A 60 -5.69 29.05 -7.75
C ARG A 60 -5.24 28.02 -6.72
N ARG A 61 -4.33 28.42 -5.85
CA ARG A 61 -3.81 27.59 -4.77
C ARG A 61 -4.56 27.93 -3.48
N ILE A 62 -5.52 27.10 -3.11
CA ILE A 62 -6.40 27.29 -1.97
C ILE A 62 -6.10 26.22 -0.90
N ALA A 63 -6.05 26.64 0.37
CA ALA A 63 -6.04 25.74 1.51
C ALA A 63 -7.45 25.67 2.13
N GLU A 64 -7.97 24.47 2.32
CA GLU A 64 -9.15 24.19 3.12
C GLU A 64 -8.74 24.01 4.58
N VAL A 65 -9.52 24.62 5.47
CA VAL A 65 -9.26 24.64 6.90
C VAL A 65 -10.52 24.23 7.66
N VAL A 66 -10.35 23.35 8.64
CA VAL A 66 -11.38 23.04 9.64
C VAL A 66 -10.81 23.33 11.01
N VAL A 67 -11.50 24.15 11.80
CA VAL A 67 -11.08 24.46 13.17
C VAL A 67 -12.19 24.20 14.18
N VAL A 68 -11.77 23.91 15.41
CA VAL A 68 -12.62 23.99 16.60
C VAL A 68 -12.17 25.19 17.43
N VAL A 69 -13.10 26.08 17.76
CA VAL A 69 -12.84 27.20 18.68
C VAL A 69 -13.19 26.82 20.12
N PRO A 70 -12.67 27.53 21.15
CA PRO A 70 -13.11 27.34 22.52
C PRO A 70 -14.65 27.38 22.63
N ARG A 71 -15.26 26.51 23.46
CA ARG A 71 -16.71 26.23 23.51
C ARG A 71 -17.26 25.29 22.42
N GLY A 72 -16.38 24.62 21.68
CA GLY A 72 -16.73 23.46 20.86
C GLY A 72 -17.39 23.77 19.50
N LYS A 73 -17.43 25.04 19.07
CA LYS A 73 -17.94 25.39 17.74
C LYS A 73 -16.93 25.01 16.64
N VAL A 74 -17.46 24.55 15.51
CA VAL A 74 -16.68 24.11 14.36
C VAL A 74 -16.80 25.15 13.25
N PHE A 75 -15.71 25.44 12.55
CA PHE A 75 -15.72 26.33 11.39
C PHE A 75 -14.96 25.72 10.22
N ASP A 76 -15.55 25.84 9.03
CA ASP A 76 -14.92 25.53 7.76
C ASP A 76 -14.47 26.83 7.08
N GLY A 77 -13.28 26.82 6.52
CA GLY A 77 -12.70 27.99 5.86
C GLY A 77 -11.87 27.65 4.64
N LEU A 78 -11.72 28.65 3.77
CA LEU A 78 -10.84 28.61 2.61
C LEU A 78 -9.85 29.77 2.69
N VAL A 79 -8.57 29.49 2.48
CA VAL A 79 -7.50 30.49 2.44
C VAL A 79 -6.86 30.48 1.07
N ASP A 80 -6.91 31.60 0.38
CA ASP A 80 -6.14 31.82 -0.84
C ASP A 80 -4.69 32.11 -0.47
N LEU A 81 -3.78 31.20 -0.84
CA LEU A 81 -2.39 31.25 -0.41
C LEU A 81 -1.59 32.35 -1.12
N GLN A 82 -2.01 32.75 -2.32
CA GLN A 82 -1.33 33.79 -3.08
C GLN A 82 -1.63 35.19 -2.50
N SER A 83 -2.89 35.43 -2.13
CA SER A 83 -3.32 36.68 -1.50
C SER A 83 -3.22 36.67 0.03
N SER A 84 -2.95 35.51 0.63
CA SER A 84 -2.93 35.30 2.09
C SER A 84 -4.21 35.78 2.77
N HIS A 85 -5.36 35.48 2.15
CA HIS A 85 -6.67 35.99 2.55
C HIS A 85 -7.67 34.85 2.75
N ILE A 86 -8.53 34.99 3.77
CA ILE A 86 -9.62 34.05 4.03
C ILE A 86 -10.77 34.39 3.07
N THR A 87 -11.06 33.49 2.12
CA THR A 87 -12.12 33.67 1.13
C THR A 87 -13.45 33.08 1.55
N LYS A 88 -13.43 32.17 2.54
CA LYS A 88 -14.61 31.55 3.15
C LYS A 88 -14.36 31.31 4.63
N TRP A 89 -15.37 31.57 5.48
CA TRP A 89 -15.35 31.23 6.90
C TRP A 89 -16.79 31.03 7.40
N GLU A 90 -17.19 29.79 7.64
CA GLU A 90 -18.58 29.42 7.96
C GLU A 90 -18.63 28.55 9.22
N GLU A 91 -19.56 28.85 10.14
CA GLU A 91 -19.84 27.99 11.29
C GLU A 91 -20.56 26.73 10.82
N VAL A 92 -20.03 25.56 11.17
CA VAL A 92 -20.64 24.26 10.89
C VAL A 92 -21.49 23.86 12.10
N TYR A 93 -22.81 23.97 11.95
CA TYR A 93 -23.74 23.66 13.03
C TYR A 93 -24.09 22.18 13.06
N GLY A 94 -23.95 21.54 14.22
CA GLY A 94 -24.47 20.19 14.47
C GLY A 94 -23.69 19.08 13.79
N GLU A 95 -22.43 19.30 13.42
CA GLU A 95 -21.51 18.28 12.91
C GLU A 95 -20.19 18.32 13.69
N GLN A 96 -19.45 17.22 13.73
CA GLN A 96 -18.16 17.13 14.41
C GLN A 96 -17.07 16.71 13.42
N PRO A 97 -15.92 17.41 13.38
CA PRO A 97 -14.90 17.12 12.41
C PRO A 97 -14.08 15.91 12.84
N ILE A 98 -13.20 15.48 11.95
CA ILE A 98 -12.24 14.41 12.16
C ILE A 98 -11.47 14.55 13.50
N LEU A 99 -11.13 13.42 14.11
CA LEU A 99 -10.29 13.38 15.31
C LEU A 99 -8.82 13.49 14.90
N ILE A 100 -8.05 14.22 15.71
CA ILE A 100 -6.60 14.35 15.52
C ILE A 100 -5.85 13.58 16.61
N VAL A 101 -4.62 13.16 16.30
CA VAL A 101 -3.79 12.32 17.18
C VAL A 101 -3.62 12.94 18.57
N GLU A 102 -3.51 14.27 18.66
CA GLU A 102 -3.35 14.99 19.91
C GLU A 102 -4.55 14.85 20.85
N GLU A 103 -5.78 14.81 20.33
CA GLU A 103 -6.99 14.55 21.14
C GLU A 103 -7.02 13.11 21.65
N LEU A 104 -6.64 12.17 20.79
CA LEU A 104 -6.60 10.75 21.09
C LEU A 104 -5.64 10.44 22.26
N LEU A 105 -4.49 11.12 22.33
CA LEU A 105 -3.50 10.95 23.40
C LEU A 105 -3.96 11.48 24.78
N GLY A 106 -4.91 12.41 24.81
CA GLY A 106 -5.45 12.96 26.06
C GLY A 106 -6.34 11.98 26.83
N LEU A 107 -7.07 11.13 26.10
CA LEU A 107 -8.08 10.24 26.64
C LEU A 107 -7.51 9.17 27.58
N GLU A 108 -6.43 8.48 27.21
CA GLU A 108 -5.81 7.46 28.08
C GLU A 108 -5.34 8.08 29.41
N LYS A 109 -4.75 9.28 29.35
CA LYS A 109 -4.28 10.00 30.53
C LYS A 109 -5.44 10.37 31.46
N ALA A 110 -6.59 10.75 30.89
CA ALA A 110 -7.80 11.04 31.66
C ALA A 110 -8.36 9.77 32.31
N CYS A 111 -8.46 8.66 31.58
CA CYS A 111 -8.90 7.37 32.12
C CYS A 111 -8.06 6.92 33.33
N ARG A 112 -6.73 7.03 33.27
CA ARG A 112 -5.84 6.61 34.37
C ARG A 112 -5.98 7.43 35.66
N LYS A 113 -6.53 8.65 35.58
CA LYS A 113 -6.63 9.58 36.72
C LYS A 113 -8.06 9.75 37.26
N ASN A 114 -9.07 9.36 36.48
CA ASN A 114 -10.46 9.60 36.85
C ASN A 114 -10.90 8.61 37.95
N ALA A 115 -11.38 9.12 39.08
CA ALA A 115 -11.74 8.31 40.25
C ALA A 115 -12.79 7.22 39.96
N LYS A 116 -13.75 7.49 39.08
CA LYS A 116 -14.78 6.51 38.70
C LYS A 116 -14.24 5.42 37.77
N VAL A 117 -13.27 5.75 36.92
CA VAL A 117 -12.58 4.74 36.10
C VAL A 117 -11.71 3.85 36.98
N ILE A 118 -10.98 4.43 37.94
CA ILE A 118 -10.20 3.69 38.93
C ILE A 118 -11.10 2.72 39.71
N GLU A 119 -12.27 3.18 40.17
CA GLU A 119 -13.27 2.33 40.82
C GLU A 119 -13.68 1.14 39.95
N GLN A 120 -13.94 1.36 38.65
CA GLN A 120 -14.27 0.26 37.74
C GLN A 120 -13.10 -0.70 37.51
N CYS A 121 -11.86 -0.21 37.43
CA CYS A 121 -10.66 -1.04 37.37
C CYS A 121 -10.52 -1.92 38.63
N VAL A 122 -10.74 -1.36 39.83
CA VAL A 122 -10.72 -2.10 41.10
C VAL A 122 -11.79 -3.19 41.12
N LEU A 123 -13.02 -2.88 40.70
CA LEU A 123 -14.09 -3.86 40.57
C LEU A 123 -13.78 -4.96 39.54
N SER A 124 -12.99 -4.65 38.51
CA SER A 124 -12.52 -5.61 37.51
C SER A 124 -11.25 -6.38 37.94
N GLY A 125 -10.73 -6.15 39.15
CA GLY A 125 -9.57 -6.88 39.70
C GLY A 125 -8.20 -6.26 39.39
N ILE A 126 -8.13 -4.96 39.17
CA ILE A 126 -6.90 -4.17 38.98
C ILE A 126 -6.77 -3.20 40.16
N SER A 127 -5.68 -3.28 40.91
CA SER A 127 -5.49 -2.37 42.06
C SER A 127 -5.18 -0.95 41.61
N GLU A 128 -5.44 0.03 42.48
CA GLU A 128 -5.23 1.45 42.19
C GLU A 128 -3.75 1.77 41.86
N ASP A 129 -2.79 1.05 42.45
CA ASP A 129 -1.36 1.17 42.14
C ASP A 129 -0.97 0.59 40.77
N GLU A 130 -1.84 -0.22 40.15
CA GLU A 130 -1.65 -0.80 38.81
C GLU A 130 -2.24 0.05 37.68
N MET A 131 -2.78 1.25 37.94
CA MET A 131 -3.40 2.08 36.89
C MET A 131 -2.45 2.47 35.75
N HIS A 132 -1.12 2.46 35.98
CA HIS A 132 -0.11 2.64 34.94
C HIS A 132 -0.08 1.50 33.90
N LYS A 133 -0.70 0.35 34.21
CA LYS A 133 -0.86 -0.81 33.35
C LYS A 133 -2.20 -0.84 32.61
N VAL A 134 -3.09 0.11 32.87
CA VAL A 134 -4.37 0.25 32.17
C VAL A 134 -4.13 1.07 30.91
N TYR A 135 -4.58 0.58 29.77
CA TYR A 135 -4.46 1.23 28.47
C TYR A 135 -5.84 1.49 27.89
N ALA A 136 -5.95 2.47 27.01
CA ALA A 136 -7.21 2.78 26.35
C ALA A 136 -6.97 3.11 24.88
N ASP A 137 -7.64 2.38 23.99
CA ASP A 137 -7.69 2.77 22.59
C ASP A 137 -8.79 3.84 22.44
N PRO A 138 -8.42 5.07 22.03
CA PRO A 138 -9.36 6.18 21.90
C PRO A 138 -10.11 6.09 20.58
N TRP A 139 -11.43 5.99 20.63
CA TRP A 139 -12.29 5.91 19.46
C TRP A 139 -13.23 7.11 19.40
N THR A 140 -13.61 7.52 18.19
CA THR A 140 -14.86 8.27 17.99
C THR A 140 -15.99 7.55 18.72
N ILE A 141 -16.93 8.29 19.32
CA ILE A 141 -18.15 7.66 19.85
C ILE A 141 -19.04 7.10 18.73
N SER A 142 -18.68 7.38 17.46
CA SER A 142 -19.45 7.13 16.25
C SER A 142 -20.78 7.87 16.24
N HIS A 143 -21.76 7.44 17.04
CA HIS A 143 -22.96 8.21 17.35
C HIS A 143 -23.58 7.65 18.65
N ASP A 144 -23.99 8.55 19.54
CA ASP A 144 -24.70 8.19 20.76
C ASP A 144 -25.75 9.27 21.05
N THR A 145 -27.01 8.85 21.17
CA THR A 145 -28.14 9.77 21.32
C THR A 145 -28.11 10.57 22.63
N ARG A 146 -27.35 10.13 23.63
CA ARG A 146 -27.16 10.87 24.90
C ARG A 146 -26.40 12.18 24.71
N PHE A 147 -25.54 12.25 23.68
CA PHE A 147 -24.66 13.39 23.43
C PHE A 147 -24.96 14.08 22.09
N GLY A 148 -25.56 13.36 21.13
CA GLY A 148 -25.87 13.86 19.80
C GLY A 148 -24.61 14.37 19.09
N THR A 149 -24.73 15.48 18.36
CA THR A 149 -23.60 16.18 17.73
C THR A 149 -23.27 17.51 18.41
N GLY A 150 -24.08 17.96 19.37
CA GLY A 150 -23.89 19.24 20.06
C GLY A 150 -22.76 19.23 21.09
N LYS A 151 -22.22 18.06 21.44
CA LYS A 151 -21.08 17.92 22.33
C LYS A 151 -20.09 16.91 21.75
N ARG A 152 -18.86 17.34 21.46
CA ARG A 152 -17.78 16.46 21.00
C ARG A 152 -17.42 15.47 22.11
N VAL A 153 -17.47 14.17 21.83
CA VAL A 153 -17.11 13.12 22.81
C VAL A 153 -16.47 11.91 22.12
N HIS A 154 -15.66 11.20 22.88
CA HIS A 154 -14.92 10.01 22.44
C HIS A 154 -15.22 8.86 23.39
N GLN A 155 -15.07 7.62 22.92
CA GLN A 155 -15.20 6.42 23.74
C GLN A 155 -13.84 5.75 23.92
N ALA A 156 -13.60 5.19 25.10
CA ALA A 156 -12.37 4.52 25.46
C ALA A 156 -12.58 3.00 25.48
N LEU A 157 -11.92 2.26 24.58
CA LEU A 157 -11.87 0.81 24.65
C LEU A 157 -10.75 0.41 25.60
N MET A 158 -11.12 -0.13 26.75
CA MET A 158 -10.23 -0.31 27.89
C MET A 158 -9.51 -1.67 27.85
N TYR A 159 -8.20 -1.65 28.07
CA TYR A 159 -7.31 -2.81 28.09
C TYR A 159 -6.37 -2.76 29.30
N PHE A 160 -5.69 -3.88 29.54
CA PHE A 160 -4.66 -3.99 30.57
C PHE A 160 -3.39 -4.63 30.02
N ARG A 161 -2.23 -4.29 30.56
CA ARG A 161 -0.95 -4.92 30.23
C ARG A 161 -0.25 -5.37 31.50
N PRO A 162 -0.21 -6.69 31.82
CA PRO A 162 0.52 -7.17 33.00
C PRO A 162 1.99 -6.71 33.01
N ASN A 163 2.63 -6.74 31.85
CA ASN A 163 3.93 -6.14 31.53
C ASN A 163 3.79 -5.16 30.35
N VAL A 164 4.59 -4.10 30.28
CA VAL A 164 4.54 -3.08 29.22
C VAL A 164 4.65 -3.65 27.79
N ASP A 165 5.39 -4.76 27.63
CA ASP A 165 5.60 -5.44 26.34
C ASP A 165 4.46 -6.40 25.96
N ASP A 166 3.48 -6.60 26.85
CA ASP A 166 2.37 -7.52 26.61
C ASP A 166 1.38 -6.99 25.57
N CYS A 167 0.83 -7.91 24.77
CA CYS A 167 -0.30 -7.63 23.88
C CYS A 167 -1.55 -7.27 24.71
N GLN A 168 -1.87 -5.98 24.80
CA GLN A 168 -3.01 -5.49 25.58
C GLN A 168 -4.36 -6.10 25.14
N TYR A 169 -4.48 -6.47 23.87
CA TYR A 169 -5.69 -7.03 23.27
C TYR A 169 -6.02 -8.44 23.79
N GLN A 170 -5.10 -9.08 24.53
CA GLN A 170 -5.41 -10.28 25.30
C GLN A 170 -6.20 -9.99 26.59
N TYR A 171 -6.15 -8.75 27.06
CA TYR A 171 -6.68 -8.35 28.37
C TYR A 171 -7.67 -7.17 28.26
N PRO A 172 -8.77 -7.32 27.48
CA PRO A 172 -9.84 -6.33 27.45
C PRO A 172 -10.54 -6.20 28.82
N LEU A 173 -11.06 -5.01 29.12
CA LEU A 173 -11.93 -4.74 30.27
C LEU A 173 -13.39 -4.61 29.83
N ASP A 174 -14.30 -4.67 30.79
CA ASP A 174 -15.75 -4.79 30.53
C ASP A 174 -16.51 -3.47 30.44
N PHE A 175 -15.88 -2.34 30.75
CA PHE A 175 -16.53 -1.02 30.79
C PHE A 175 -15.93 -0.05 29.76
N CYS A 176 -16.72 0.96 29.37
CA CYS A 176 -16.37 1.91 28.30
C CYS A 176 -16.56 3.36 28.78
N PRO A 177 -15.49 4.05 29.21
CA PRO A 177 -15.51 5.47 29.54
C PRO A 177 -15.83 6.36 28.33
N ILE A 178 -16.48 7.50 28.58
CA ILE A 178 -16.78 8.56 27.61
C ILE A 178 -15.99 9.81 27.98
N TYR A 179 -15.13 10.25 27.07
CA TYR A 179 -14.22 11.38 27.24
C TYR A 179 -14.72 12.62 26.52
N ASP A 180 -14.57 13.77 27.15
CA ASP A 180 -14.85 15.07 26.57
C ASP A 180 -13.52 15.82 26.33
N PRO A 181 -13.11 16.03 25.06
CA PRO A 181 -11.83 16.68 24.75
C PRO A 181 -11.81 18.17 25.12
N GLU A 182 -12.97 18.82 25.31
CA GLU A 182 -13.02 20.22 25.73
C GLU A 182 -12.68 20.36 27.22
N THR A 183 -13.29 19.54 28.07
CA THR A 183 -13.02 19.53 29.52
C THR A 183 -11.81 18.68 29.91
N GLN A 184 -11.33 17.85 28.98
CA GLN A 184 -10.25 16.88 29.17
C GLN A 184 -10.51 15.88 30.30
N ASP A 185 -11.79 15.50 30.52
CA ASP A 185 -12.20 14.59 31.59
C ASP A 185 -13.20 13.53 31.10
N ILE A 186 -13.41 12.50 31.92
CA ILE A 186 -14.38 11.43 31.71
C ILE A 186 -15.75 11.89 32.25
N ILE A 187 -16.74 11.97 31.36
CA ILE A 187 -18.07 12.50 31.68
C ILE A 187 -19.12 11.41 31.94
N ALA A 188 -18.89 10.19 31.45
CA ALA A 188 -19.75 9.03 31.65
C ALA A 188 -18.94 7.73 31.54
N ILE A 189 -19.49 6.63 32.07
CA ILE A 189 -18.92 5.28 31.90
C ILE A 189 -20.08 4.33 31.62
N ASP A 190 -20.01 3.63 30.48
CA ASP A 190 -20.93 2.54 30.19
C ASP A 190 -20.42 1.27 30.88
N ILE A 191 -21.22 0.72 31.79
CA ILE A 191 -20.91 -0.48 32.56
C ILE A 191 -21.94 -1.55 32.17
N PRO A 192 -21.50 -2.76 31.80
CA PRO A 192 -22.41 -3.82 31.39
C PRO A 192 -23.19 -4.35 32.60
N LYS A 193 -24.39 -4.89 32.33
CA LYS A 193 -25.21 -5.52 33.38
C LYS A 193 -24.52 -6.74 33.99
N ILE A 194 -23.81 -7.51 33.15
CA ILE A 194 -23.02 -8.66 33.55
C ILE A 194 -21.56 -8.23 33.58
N ARG A 195 -20.98 -8.23 34.78
CA ARG A 195 -19.57 -7.92 34.98
C ARG A 195 -18.70 -9.07 34.50
N ARG A 196 -17.57 -8.73 33.90
CA ARG A 196 -16.57 -9.66 33.35
C ARG A 196 -15.19 -9.23 33.87
N PRO A 197 -14.84 -9.59 35.12
CA PRO A 197 -13.55 -9.22 35.71
C PRO A 197 -12.36 -9.68 34.85
N LEU A 198 -11.25 -8.96 34.95
CA LEU A 198 -10.04 -9.21 34.16
C LEU A 198 -9.54 -10.65 34.35
N GLN A 199 -9.37 -11.37 33.25
CA GLN A 199 -8.71 -12.68 33.26
C GLN A 199 -7.20 -12.55 33.02
N ARG A 200 -6.39 -12.79 34.06
CA ARG A 200 -4.92 -12.76 33.99
C ARG A 200 -4.32 -14.06 33.45
N ASN A 201 -4.81 -14.54 32.30
CA ASN A 201 -4.22 -15.70 31.62
C ASN A 201 -2.77 -15.40 31.18
N LYS A 202 -1.93 -16.43 31.01
CA LYS A 202 -0.52 -16.25 30.57
C LYS A 202 -0.46 -15.50 29.24
N ALA A 203 0.41 -14.49 29.15
CA ALA A 203 0.56 -13.67 27.95
C ALA A 203 1.05 -14.49 26.74
N ILE A 204 0.48 -14.20 25.57
CA ILE A 204 0.95 -14.69 24.27
C ILE A 204 1.45 -13.50 23.44
N ASN A 205 2.73 -13.21 23.57
CA ASN A 205 3.37 -12.10 22.87
C ASN A 205 4.06 -12.56 21.58
N TYR A 206 4.16 -11.64 20.63
CA TYR A 206 4.67 -11.87 19.27
C TYR A 206 6.03 -11.20 19.00
N HIS A 207 6.54 -10.41 19.95
CA HIS A 207 7.83 -9.75 19.81
C HIS A 207 9.00 -10.75 19.94
N HIS A 208 10.16 -10.37 19.42
CA HIS A 208 11.32 -11.27 19.31
C HIS A 208 11.77 -11.90 20.62
N LEU A 209 11.77 -11.16 21.73
CA LEU A 209 12.13 -11.72 23.04
C LEU A 209 11.16 -12.85 23.47
N ALA A 210 9.84 -12.66 23.31
CA ALA A 210 8.85 -13.67 23.68
C ALA A 210 8.94 -14.92 22.79
N VAL A 211 9.19 -14.76 21.50
CA VAL A 211 9.38 -15.90 20.60
C VAL A 211 10.65 -16.68 20.95
N GLN A 212 11.73 -15.99 21.32
CA GLN A 212 12.97 -16.65 21.77
C GLN A 212 12.75 -17.48 23.04
N GLU A 213 11.98 -16.97 24.00
CA GLU A 213 11.60 -17.72 25.20
C GLU A 213 10.76 -18.97 24.91
N GLN A 214 10.04 -19.01 23.78
CA GLN A 214 9.19 -20.14 23.35
C GLN A 214 9.91 -21.13 22.42
N GLY A 215 11.23 -21.04 22.28
CA GLY A 215 12.02 -21.96 21.45
C GLY A 215 12.60 -21.34 20.18
N GLY A 216 12.42 -20.02 19.98
CA GLY A 216 13.08 -19.27 18.92
C GLY A 216 12.40 -19.34 17.55
N TYR A 217 13.01 -18.66 16.59
CA TYR A 217 12.52 -18.58 15.22
C TYR A 217 12.95 -19.77 14.35
N ARG A 218 12.22 -19.99 13.26
CA ARG A 218 12.64 -20.91 12.18
C ARG A 218 14.01 -20.48 11.65
N ASN A 219 14.92 -21.45 11.49
CA ASN A 219 16.32 -21.21 11.08
C ASN A 219 16.61 -21.62 9.63
N ASN A 220 15.59 -22.00 8.86
CA ASN A 220 15.72 -22.51 7.49
C ASN A 220 15.28 -21.50 6.41
N LEU A 221 15.03 -20.24 6.78
CA LEU A 221 14.72 -19.17 5.84
C LEU A 221 16.01 -18.65 5.19
N ARG A 222 16.18 -18.93 3.90
CA ARG A 222 17.31 -18.38 3.11
C ARG A 222 16.97 -16.99 2.60
N PRO A 223 17.94 -16.06 2.51
CA PRO A 223 17.70 -14.73 1.97
C PRO A 223 17.21 -14.76 0.52
N ILE A 224 16.26 -13.87 0.21
CA ILE A 224 15.88 -13.53 -1.17
C ILE A 224 16.30 -12.09 -1.40
N ASN A 225 17.29 -11.88 -2.26
CA ASN A 225 17.83 -10.55 -2.57
C ASN A 225 17.18 -10.04 -3.85
N ILE A 226 16.58 -8.85 -3.79
CA ILE A 226 15.98 -8.16 -4.94
C ILE A 226 16.86 -6.95 -5.23
N VAL A 227 17.52 -6.93 -6.38
CA VAL A 227 18.50 -5.90 -6.75
C VAL A 227 18.23 -5.38 -8.16
N GLN A 228 18.38 -4.07 -8.36
CA GLN A 228 18.31 -3.41 -9.65
C GLN A 228 19.64 -2.68 -9.91
N PRO A 229 20.66 -3.37 -10.44
CA PRO A 229 22.02 -2.83 -10.52
C PRO A 229 22.16 -1.63 -11.46
N GLU A 230 21.24 -1.48 -12.41
CA GLU A 230 21.18 -0.38 -13.38
C GLU A 230 20.19 0.71 -12.95
N GLY A 231 19.63 0.61 -11.75
CA GLY A 231 18.56 1.48 -11.27
C GLY A 231 17.16 1.02 -11.68
N VAL A 232 16.18 1.86 -11.36
CA VAL A 232 14.76 1.60 -11.63
C VAL A 232 14.35 2.07 -13.04
N SER A 233 13.28 1.49 -13.57
CA SER A 233 12.73 1.79 -14.90
C SER A 233 11.69 2.92 -14.89
N PHE A 234 11.29 3.40 -13.70
CA PHE A 234 10.44 4.58 -13.55
C PHE A 234 11.28 5.84 -13.32
N SER A 235 10.71 7.00 -13.65
CA SER A 235 11.27 8.29 -13.29
C SER A 235 10.25 9.11 -12.50
N VAL A 236 10.75 9.96 -11.60
CA VAL A 236 9.93 10.84 -10.78
C VAL A 236 10.40 12.28 -10.99
N THR A 237 9.50 13.15 -11.44
CA THR A 237 9.74 14.59 -11.54
C THR A 237 8.79 15.32 -10.60
N GLY A 238 9.31 15.80 -9.47
CA GLY A 238 8.47 16.28 -8.37
C GLY A 238 7.62 15.15 -7.80
N ARG A 239 6.32 15.14 -8.13
CA ARG A 239 5.36 14.09 -7.77
C ARG A 239 4.72 13.40 -8.99
N GLU A 240 5.15 13.73 -10.21
CA GLU A 240 4.76 13.01 -11.41
C GLU A 240 5.64 11.78 -11.60
N VAL A 241 5.01 10.63 -11.83
CA VAL A 241 5.66 9.35 -12.08
C VAL A 241 5.46 8.97 -13.54
N ASN A 242 6.54 8.56 -14.19
CA ASN A 242 6.54 8.06 -15.56
C ASN A 242 7.14 6.63 -15.57
N TRP A 243 6.38 5.64 -16.06
CA TRP A 243 6.79 4.23 -16.07
C TRP A 243 6.03 3.43 -17.13
N GLN A 244 6.75 2.73 -18.03
CA GLN A 244 6.14 1.79 -18.99
C GLN A 244 4.87 2.34 -19.67
N ASN A 245 4.98 3.52 -20.28
CA ASN A 245 3.91 4.31 -20.92
C ASN A 245 2.88 4.95 -19.99
N TRP A 246 2.87 4.65 -18.70
CA TRP A 246 2.07 5.38 -17.72
C TRP A 246 2.70 6.73 -17.36
N THR A 247 1.85 7.75 -17.25
CA THR A 247 2.16 9.02 -16.58
C THR A 247 1.02 9.36 -15.63
N PHE A 248 1.33 9.69 -14.37
CA PHE A 248 0.36 10.14 -13.37
C PHE A 248 1.02 10.96 -12.27
N HIS A 249 0.22 11.74 -11.53
CA HIS A 249 0.65 12.51 -10.37
C HIS A 249 0.25 11.82 -9.07
N VAL A 250 1.19 11.74 -8.11
CA VAL A 250 0.98 11.16 -6.77
C VAL A 250 0.69 12.27 -5.76
N GLY A 251 -0.59 12.48 -5.48
CA GLY A 251 -1.10 13.31 -4.41
C GLY A 251 -1.11 12.60 -3.05
N PHE A 252 -1.31 13.37 -1.99
CA PHE A 252 -1.51 12.85 -0.63
C PHE A 252 -2.27 13.85 0.23
N ASN A 253 -3.27 13.41 1.00
CA ASN A 253 -3.96 14.27 1.95
C ASN A 253 -4.27 13.55 3.28
N TYR A 254 -4.74 14.32 4.26
CA TYR A 254 -4.99 13.85 5.62
C TYR A 254 -6.02 12.71 5.71
N ARG A 255 -6.99 12.67 4.79
CA ARG A 255 -8.16 11.78 4.84
C ARG A 255 -7.95 10.51 4.03
N GLU A 256 -7.70 10.63 2.74
CA GLU A 256 -7.63 9.51 1.77
C GLU A 256 -6.26 8.80 1.80
N GLY A 257 -5.23 9.45 2.35
CA GLY A 257 -3.86 9.05 2.12
C GLY A 257 -3.47 9.35 0.68
N ILE A 258 -3.08 8.32 -0.09
CA ILE A 258 -2.68 8.47 -1.49
C ILE A 258 -3.88 8.84 -2.38
N VAL A 259 -3.67 9.82 -3.27
CA VAL A 259 -4.56 10.18 -4.37
C VAL A 259 -3.76 10.13 -5.66
N ILE A 260 -4.27 9.46 -6.71
CA ILE A 260 -3.60 9.44 -8.01
C ILE A 260 -4.38 10.31 -8.99
N ASN A 261 -3.73 11.33 -9.55
CA ASN A 261 -4.33 12.31 -10.46
C ASN A 261 -3.73 12.22 -11.87
N ASN A 262 -4.48 12.69 -12.87
CA ASN A 262 -4.06 12.81 -14.27
C ASN A 262 -3.40 11.54 -14.83
N ILE A 263 -4.11 10.42 -14.74
CA ILE A 263 -3.61 9.12 -15.18
C ILE A 263 -3.77 9.00 -16.69
N THR A 264 -2.65 8.86 -17.38
CA THR A 264 -2.59 8.73 -18.84
C THR A 264 -1.74 7.53 -19.24
N PHE A 265 -2.00 7.03 -20.45
CA PHE A 265 -1.21 5.97 -21.07
C PHE A 265 -0.75 6.41 -22.45
N LYS A 266 0.55 6.32 -22.72
CA LYS A 266 1.15 6.60 -24.03
C LYS A 266 0.99 5.40 -24.95
N ASP A 267 -0.02 5.45 -25.81
CA ASP A 267 -0.28 4.47 -26.87
C ASP A 267 0.46 4.90 -28.15
N LYS A 268 1.69 4.38 -28.32
CA LYS A 268 2.64 4.82 -29.36
C LYS A 268 2.90 6.32 -29.24
N GLU A 269 2.53 7.14 -30.23
CA GLU A 269 2.71 8.59 -30.18
C GLU A 269 1.55 9.32 -29.49
N ASN A 270 0.45 8.62 -29.17
CA ASN A 270 -0.75 9.24 -28.61
C ASN A 270 -0.79 9.08 -27.09
N VAL A 271 -0.73 10.19 -26.36
CA VAL A 271 -1.01 10.19 -24.91
C VAL A 271 -2.51 10.21 -24.71
N ARG A 272 -3.05 9.15 -24.10
CA ARG A 272 -4.49 8.95 -23.94
C ARG A 272 -4.87 9.03 -22.47
N PRO A 273 -5.86 9.86 -22.09
CA PRO A 273 -6.31 9.90 -20.72
C PRO A 273 -7.06 8.62 -20.35
N VAL A 274 -6.92 8.20 -19.09
CA VAL A 274 -7.58 7.02 -18.52
C VAL A 274 -8.49 7.46 -17.37
N PHE A 275 -7.92 8.08 -16.33
CA PHE A 275 -8.66 8.57 -15.17
C PHE A 275 -8.15 9.96 -14.77
N TYR A 276 -9.05 10.88 -14.43
CA TYR A 276 -8.67 12.18 -13.89
C TYR A 276 -8.20 12.08 -12.44
N ARG A 277 -8.87 11.24 -11.64
CA ARG A 277 -8.58 11.06 -10.20
C ARG A 277 -9.03 9.69 -9.71
N MET A 278 -8.21 9.05 -8.88
CA MET A 278 -8.53 7.81 -8.17
C MET A 278 -8.05 7.86 -6.72
N SER A 279 -8.88 7.40 -5.78
CA SER A 279 -8.57 7.34 -4.35
C SER A 279 -9.52 6.42 -3.58
N LEU A 280 -9.14 6.02 -2.36
CA LEU A 280 -10.09 5.52 -1.36
C LEU A 280 -10.72 6.73 -0.69
N ALA A 281 -12.02 6.94 -0.88
CA ALA A 281 -12.72 8.14 -0.42
C ALA A 281 -13.36 7.97 0.96
N GLU A 282 -13.64 6.74 1.36
CA GLU A 282 -14.15 6.41 2.69
C GLU A 282 -13.96 4.92 3.00
N MET A 283 -14.11 4.56 4.27
CA MET A 283 -14.35 3.18 4.68
C MET A 283 -15.32 3.12 5.87
N VAL A 284 -15.84 1.93 6.16
CA VAL A 284 -16.60 1.66 7.38
C VAL A 284 -16.31 0.25 7.88
N VAL A 285 -16.11 0.11 9.21
CA VAL A 285 -15.78 -1.17 9.86
C VAL A 285 -16.86 -1.59 10.85
N PRO A 286 -18.06 -2.01 10.40
CA PRO A 286 -19.18 -2.29 11.28
C PRO A 286 -19.02 -3.63 12.02
N TYR A 287 -19.14 -3.59 13.35
CA TYR A 287 -19.17 -4.79 14.20
C TYR A 287 -20.59 -5.34 14.36
N GLY A 288 -20.68 -6.67 14.47
CA GLY A 288 -21.94 -7.42 14.47
C GLY A 288 -22.51 -7.80 15.84
N ASN A 289 -21.90 -7.39 16.96
CA ASN A 289 -22.44 -7.68 18.29
C ASN A 289 -23.52 -6.64 18.68
N PRO A 290 -24.77 -7.05 18.96
CA PRO A 290 -25.86 -6.14 19.28
C PRO A 290 -25.86 -5.64 20.73
N GLU A 291 -25.09 -6.23 21.65
CA GLU A 291 -25.05 -5.80 23.06
C GLU A 291 -24.50 -4.37 23.16
N PRO A 292 -25.17 -3.43 23.88
CA PRO A 292 -24.59 -2.12 24.15
C PRO A 292 -23.32 -2.22 24.99
N PRO A 293 -22.27 -1.43 24.69
CA PRO A 293 -22.25 -0.34 23.72
C PRO A 293 -21.74 -0.71 22.32
N HIS A 294 -21.62 -1.99 21.96
CA HIS A 294 -20.89 -2.42 20.76
C HIS A 294 -21.49 -1.96 19.44
N HIS A 295 -22.76 -1.55 19.41
CA HIS A 295 -23.38 -0.89 18.26
C HIS A 295 -22.63 0.40 17.84
N ARG A 296 -21.84 1.02 18.72
CA ARG A 296 -20.97 2.18 18.42
C ARG A 296 -19.65 1.80 17.76
N LYS A 297 -19.33 0.52 17.61
CA LYS A 297 -18.15 0.07 16.88
C LYS A 297 -18.49 -0.07 15.39
N HIS A 298 -18.39 1.03 14.67
CA HIS A 298 -18.53 1.08 13.21
C HIS A 298 -17.72 2.25 12.66
N ALA A 299 -16.42 2.22 12.94
CA ALA A 299 -15.51 3.31 12.62
C ALA A 299 -15.49 3.58 11.12
N PHE A 300 -15.55 4.85 10.76
CA PHE A 300 -15.28 5.33 9.41
C PHE A 300 -13.83 5.80 9.37
N ASP A 301 -12.87 4.89 9.25
CA ASP A 301 -11.49 5.23 9.61
C ASP A 301 -10.92 6.41 8.81
N LEU A 302 -11.29 6.55 7.54
CA LEU A 302 -10.91 7.69 6.71
C LEU A 302 -11.62 8.98 7.21
N GLY A 303 -12.94 8.99 7.31
CA GLY A 303 -13.71 10.18 7.71
C GLY A 303 -13.64 10.59 9.18
N GLU A 304 -13.32 9.68 10.09
CA GLU A 304 -13.27 9.93 11.54
C GLU A 304 -11.84 10.07 12.07
N TYR A 305 -10.82 9.51 11.41
CA TYR A 305 -9.41 9.59 11.86
C TYR A 305 -8.42 10.02 10.76
N GLY A 306 -8.61 9.55 9.52
CA GLY A 306 -7.85 9.95 8.35
C GLY A 306 -6.66 9.03 8.07
N ALA A 307 -6.69 8.34 6.92
CA ALA A 307 -5.60 7.44 6.51
C ALA A 307 -4.26 8.18 6.36
N GLY A 308 -4.30 9.46 5.96
CA GLY A 308 -3.11 10.31 5.90
C GLY A 308 -2.57 10.68 7.28
N TYR A 309 -3.43 11.02 8.24
CA TYR A 309 -3.00 11.31 9.62
C TYR A 309 -2.39 10.08 10.30
N LEU A 310 -2.98 8.91 10.05
CA LEU A 310 -2.62 7.62 10.61
C LEU A 310 -1.47 6.91 9.87
N SER A 311 -0.95 7.51 8.79
CA SER A 311 0.09 6.90 7.98
C SER A 311 1.41 6.71 8.74
N ASN A 312 2.01 5.54 8.55
CA ASN A 312 3.28 5.15 9.13
C ASN A 312 4.46 5.78 8.37
N SER A 313 5.63 5.83 9.03
CA SER A 313 6.89 6.13 8.34
C SER A 313 7.54 4.83 7.88
N LEU A 314 7.52 4.59 6.55
CA LEU A 314 7.95 3.31 5.98
C LEU A 314 9.48 3.18 5.94
N ALA A 315 9.99 1.99 6.27
CA ALA A 315 11.41 1.67 6.32
C ALA A 315 11.86 0.74 5.18
N LEU A 316 13.05 0.99 4.66
CA LEU A 316 13.67 0.20 3.59
C LEU A 316 13.96 -1.23 4.08
N GLY A 317 13.53 -2.23 3.30
CA GLY A 317 13.78 -3.64 3.57
C GLY A 317 12.84 -4.29 4.59
N CYS A 318 11.97 -3.50 5.25
CA CYS A 318 10.92 -3.98 6.14
C CYS A 318 9.56 -3.91 5.44
N ASP A 319 9.06 -2.71 5.17
CA ASP A 319 7.72 -2.49 4.61
C ASP A 319 7.73 -2.54 3.07
N CYS A 320 8.83 -2.07 2.45
CA CYS A 320 9.03 -2.07 1.01
C CYS A 320 10.43 -2.61 0.69
N LYS A 321 10.52 -3.60 -0.20
CA LYS A 321 11.74 -4.36 -0.48
C LYS A 321 12.20 -4.18 -1.92
N GLY A 322 13.50 -3.94 -2.13
CA GLY A 322 14.10 -3.71 -3.44
C GLY A 322 14.67 -2.30 -3.56
N ALA A 323 14.65 -1.73 -4.77
CA ALA A 323 15.05 -0.33 -4.99
C ALA A 323 13.82 0.58 -4.82
N ILE A 324 13.79 1.33 -3.71
CA ILE A 324 12.61 2.09 -3.28
C ILE A 324 12.83 3.59 -3.44
N TYR A 325 11.85 4.29 -4.02
CA TYR A 325 11.72 5.73 -3.98
C TYR A 325 10.67 6.11 -2.93
N TYR A 326 10.99 7.05 -2.03
CA TYR A 326 10.07 7.48 -0.97
C TYR A 326 9.58 8.90 -1.19
N MET A 327 8.33 9.16 -0.81
CA MET A 327 7.80 10.52 -0.66
C MET A 327 7.36 10.78 0.78
N ASP A 328 7.70 11.96 1.28
CA ASP A 328 7.23 12.44 2.57
C ASP A 328 5.83 13.06 2.46
N ALA A 329 5.11 13.10 3.59
CA ALA A 329 3.86 13.83 3.73
C ALA A 329 3.95 14.86 4.87
N TYR A 330 3.14 15.91 4.80
CA TYR A 330 3.02 16.92 5.85
C TYR A 330 1.56 17.03 6.28
N MET A 331 1.36 17.09 7.60
CA MET A 331 0.06 17.15 8.25
C MET A 331 0.04 18.31 9.23
N PRO A 332 -1.06 19.06 9.38
CA PRO A 332 -1.15 20.05 10.45
C PRO A 332 -1.18 19.37 11.82
N THR A 333 -0.58 20.04 12.80
CA THR A 333 -0.83 19.80 14.23
C THR A 333 -2.00 20.65 14.71
N GLN A 334 -2.55 20.35 15.88
CA GLN A 334 -3.58 21.19 16.52
C GLN A 334 -3.19 22.68 16.64
N ALA A 335 -1.90 22.96 16.85
CA ALA A 335 -1.35 24.31 16.99
C ALA A 335 -1.07 25.01 15.65
N GLY A 336 -1.37 24.38 14.51
CA GLY A 336 -1.15 24.96 13.18
C GLY A 336 0.29 24.85 12.64
N THR A 337 1.16 24.08 13.30
CA THR A 337 2.49 23.71 12.76
C THR A 337 2.42 22.51 11.81
N ALA A 338 3.44 22.30 10.98
CA ALA A 338 3.49 21.16 10.06
C ALA A 338 4.27 19.96 10.65
N ARG A 339 3.58 18.84 10.90
CA ARG A 339 4.17 17.56 11.25
C ARG A 339 4.57 16.81 9.98
N LYS A 340 5.85 16.41 9.89
CA LYS A 340 6.35 15.58 8.80
C LYS A 340 6.14 14.10 9.10
N ILE A 341 5.55 13.37 8.16
CA ILE A 341 5.57 11.90 8.10
C ILE A 341 6.63 11.53 7.09
N LYS A 342 7.77 11.07 7.59
CA LYS A 342 8.90 10.69 6.74
C LYS A 342 8.56 9.39 6.00
N ASN A 343 8.88 9.29 4.72
CA ASN A 343 8.66 8.07 3.93
C ASN A 343 7.20 7.58 4.00
N ALA A 344 6.23 8.49 3.95
CA ALA A 344 4.80 8.14 4.02
C ALA A 344 4.35 7.27 2.84
N ILE A 345 4.98 7.45 1.68
CA ILE A 345 4.69 6.70 0.45
C ILE A 345 5.97 6.01 0.00
N CYS A 346 5.88 4.75 -0.39
CA CYS A 346 6.93 4.04 -1.11
C CYS A 346 6.51 3.73 -2.55
N ILE A 347 7.45 3.88 -3.49
CA ILE A 347 7.27 3.64 -4.91
C ILE A 347 8.39 2.73 -5.38
N HIS A 348 8.04 1.61 -5.99
CA HIS A 348 9.00 0.65 -6.54
C HIS A 348 8.36 -0.19 -7.64
N GLU A 349 9.17 -0.88 -8.42
CA GLU A 349 8.70 -1.86 -9.38
C GLU A 349 9.13 -3.28 -8.98
N GLU A 350 8.29 -4.26 -9.31
CA GLU A 350 8.50 -5.67 -8.99
C GLU A 350 8.33 -6.51 -10.26
N ASP A 351 9.01 -7.67 -10.29
CA ASP A 351 8.67 -8.74 -11.22
C ASP A 351 7.26 -9.28 -10.92
N ASP A 352 6.48 -9.55 -11.97
CA ASP A 352 5.12 -10.09 -11.86
C ASP A 352 4.94 -11.36 -12.70
N GLY A 353 6.01 -12.15 -12.85
CA GLY A 353 5.95 -13.42 -13.57
C GLY A 353 5.88 -13.26 -15.09
N ILE A 354 4.95 -13.96 -15.74
CA ILE A 354 4.82 -13.99 -17.21
C ILE A 354 3.82 -12.93 -17.67
N LEU A 355 4.27 -12.04 -18.55
CA LEU A 355 3.39 -11.08 -19.23
C LEU A 355 2.62 -11.75 -20.37
N PHE A 356 3.35 -12.46 -21.24
CA PHE A 356 2.76 -13.35 -22.23
C PHE A 356 3.74 -14.43 -22.67
N LYS A 357 3.20 -15.53 -23.20
CA LYS A 357 3.97 -16.64 -23.75
C LYS A 357 3.19 -17.36 -24.85
N HIS A 358 3.88 -17.81 -25.89
CA HIS A 358 3.35 -18.77 -26.85
C HIS A 358 4.45 -19.72 -27.34
N THR A 359 4.10 -20.97 -27.62
CA THR A 359 4.97 -21.99 -28.22
C THR A 359 4.18 -22.73 -29.30
N ASP A 360 4.70 -22.82 -30.53
CA ASP A 360 4.12 -23.65 -31.58
C ASP A 360 4.61 -25.09 -31.42
N PHE A 361 3.69 -26.04 -31.31
CA PHE A 361 4.04 -27.46 -31.14
C PHE A 361 4.67 -28.09 -32.39
N ARG A 362 4.54 -27.47 -33.57
CA ARG A 362 5.03 -28.03 -34.85
C ARG A 362 6.54 -28.01 -34.96
N ASP A 363 7.15 -26.95 -34.45
CA ASP A 363 8.59 -26.68 -34.58
C ASP A 363 9.23 -26.24 -33.25
N SER A 364 8.45 -26.13 -32.17
CA SER A 364 8.88 -25.62 -30.87
C SER A 364 9.33 -24.15 -30.85
N SER A 365 9.04 -23.39 -31.90
CA SER A 365 9.22 -21.94 -31.90
C SER A 365 8.46 -21.32 -30.73
N THR A 366 9.10 -20.38 -30.02
CA THR A 366 8.62 -19.92 -28.71
C THR A 366 8.90 -18.44 -28.54
N ILE A 367 7.98 -17.74 -27.88
CA ILE A 367 8.19 -16.40 -27.33
C ILE A 367 7.72 -16.36 -25.87
N VAL A 368 8.50 -15.73 -25.00
CA VAL A 368 8.17 -15.50 -23.59
C VAL A 368 8.61 -14.10 -23.20
N THR A 369 7.70 -13.33 -22.62
CA THR A 369 7.97 -12.00 -22.06
C THR A 369 7.57 -11.98 -20.59
N ARG A 370 8.44 -11.47 -19.72
CA ARG A 370 8.16 -11.32 -18.29
C ARG A 370 7.43 -10.02 -18.00
N ALA A 371 6.59 -10.04 -16.97
CA ALA A 371 5.85 -8.87 -16.52
C ALA A 371 6.62 -8.13 -15.43
N ARG A 372 6.43 -6.81 -15.42
CA ARG A 372 6.73 -5.95 -14.27
C ARG A 372 5.49 -5.18 -13.89
N LYS A 373 5.40 -4.84 -12.61
CA LYS A 373 4.38 -3.95 -12.06
C LYS A 373 5.04 -2.82 -11.28
N LEU A 374 4.44 -1.63 -11.31
CA LEU A 374 4.80 -0.51 -10.46
C LEU A 374 3.83 -0.44 -9.29
N ILE A 375 4.34 -0.28 -8.07
CA ILE A 375 3.57 -0.20 -6.84
C ILE A 375 3.78 1.18 -6.22
N VAL A 376 2.69 1.86 -5.87
CA VAL A 376 2.67 3.09 -5.06
C VAL A 376 1.88 2.78 -3.79
N GLN A 377 2.55 2.74 -2.64
CA GLN A 377 1.99 2.22 -1.39
C GLN A 377 2.11 3.20 -0.23
N HIS A 378 1.10 3.21 0.64
CA HIS A 378 1.23 3.67 2.03
C HIS A 378 0.64 2.63 2.99
N ILE A 379 1.03 2.70 4.26
CA ILE A 379 0.46 1.88 5.35
C ILE A 379 -0.03 2.84 6.42
N PHE A 380 -1.24 2.64 6.93
CA PHE A 380 -1.76 3.39 8.06
C PHE A 380 -2.29 2.47 9.17
N THR A 381 -2.18 2.93 10.42
CA THR A 381 -2.58 2.20 11.62
C THR A 381 -3.81 2.86 12.24
N ALA A 382 -4.94 2.16 12.24
CA ALA A 382 -6.15 2.56 12.95
C ALA A 382 -6.23 1.80 14.28
N ALA A 383 -5.57 2.35 15.30
CA ALA A 383 -5.40 1.73 16.62
C ALA A 383 -4.87 0.28 16.53
N ASN A 384 -5.76 -0.71 16.55
CA ASN A 384 -5.43 -2.12 16.53
C ASN A 384 -5.13 -2.68 15.12
N TYR A 385 -5.67 -2.08 14.05
CA TYR A 385 -5.52 -2.59 12.68
C TYR A 385 -4.47 -1.83 11.86
N GLU A 386 -3.78 -2.53 10.97
CA GLU A 386 -2.96 -1.97 9.91
C GLU A 386 -3.58 -2.23 8.52
N TYR A 387 -3.57 -1.19 7.69
CA TYR A 387 -4.03 -1.25 6.31
C TYR A 387 -2.88 -0.86 5.37
N ALA A 388 -2.37 -1.83 4.61
CA ALA A 388 -1.41 -1.56 3.54
C ALA A 388 -2.16 -1.34 2.21
N VAL A 389 -2.22 -0.10 1.76
CA VAL A 389 -2.94 0.32 0.54
C VAL A 389 -1.94 0.46 -0.60
N GLN A 390 -2.07 -0.37 -1.63
CA GLN A 390 -1.22 -0.43 -2.81
C GLN A 390 -2.00 -0.02 -4.07
N TRP A 391 -1.44 0.91 -4.83
CA TRP A 391 -1.86 1.22 -6.20
C TRP A 391 -0.89 0.58 -7.17
N VAL A 392 -1.33 -0.45 -7.88
CA VAL A 392 -0.48 -1.24 -8.77
C VAL A 392 -0.80 -0.91 -10.23
N PHE A 393 0.23 -0.57 -11.01
CA PHE A 393 0.13 -0.32 -12.44
C PHE A 393 0.86 -1.43 -13.19
N HIS A 394 0.20 -1.99 -14.22
CA HIS A 394 0.70 -3.10 -15.02
C HIS A 394 1.10 -2.65 -16.42
N GLN A 395 2.05 -3.36 -17.04
CA GLN A 395 2.48 -3.08 -18.42
C GLN A 395 1.34 -3.24 -19.44
N ASP A 396 0.36 -4.13 -19.17
CA ASP A 396 -0.78 -4.37 -20.07
C ASP A 396 -1.87 -3.27 -20.05
N GLY A 397 -1.63 -2.19 -19.29
CA GLY A 397 -2.58 -1.11 -19.09
C GLY A 397 -3.56 -1.36 -17.95
N THR A 398 -3.45 -2.47 -17.19
CA THR A 398 -4.29 -2.70 -16.01
C THR A 398 -3.85 -1.82 -14.82
N ILE A 399 -4.83 -1.28 -14.09
CA ILE A 399 -4.63 -0.70 -12.74
C ILE A 399 -5.27 -1.64 -11.72
N GLN A 400 -4.56 -1.92 -10.63
CA GLN A 400 -4.98 -2.84 -9.58
C GLN A 400 -4.78 -2.19 -8.20
N PRO A 401 -5.84 -1.65 -7.59
CA PRO A 401 -5.86 -1.42 -6.16
C PRO A 401 -5.78 -2.76 -5.41
N ASP A 402 -4.86 -2.84 -4.45
CA ASP A 402 -4.67 -3.99 -3.56
C ASP A 402 -4.56 -3.48 -2.12
N ILE A 403 -5.31 -4.10 -1.21
CA ILE A 403 -5.30 -3.76 0.22
C ILE A 403 -4.96 -5.02 1.00
N LYS A 404 -4.03 -4.91 1.95
CA LYS A 404 -3.75 -5.99 2.90
C LYS A 404 -4.12 -5.54 4.30
N LEU A 405 -4.97 -6.32 4.94
CA LEU A 405 -5.37 -6.14 6.33
C LEU A 405 -4.44 -6.96 7.22
N THR A 406 -3.82 -6.36 8.22
CA THR A 406 -3.03 -7.06 9.24
C THR A 406 -3.15 -6.29 10.55
N GLY A 407 -2.31 -6.59 11.54
CA GLY A 407 -2.42 -6.00 12.87
C GLY A 407 -3.18 -6.92 13.81
N ILE A 408 -3.96 -6.35 14.71
CA ILE A 408 -4.54 -7.06 15.84
C ILE A 408 -6.05 -6.92 15.82
N LEU A 409 -6.76 -8.02 16.10
CA LEU A 409 -8.21 -8.01 16.26
C LEU A 409 -8.66 -7.02 17.34
N ASN A 410 -9.78 -6.34 17.11
CA ASN A 410 -10.50 -5.70 18.21
C ASN A 410 -11.10 -6.76 19.12
N THR A 411 -10.78 -6.70 20.41
CA THR A 411 -11.23 -7.69 21.40
C THR A 411 -12.06 -7.07 22.52
N TYR A 412 -12.95 -7.90 23.06
CA TYR A 412 -13.73 -7.63 24.26
C TYR A 412 -13.66 -8.83 25.21
N VAL A 413 -13.89 -8.59 26.50
CA VAL A 413 -13.75 -9.62 27.53
C VAL A 413 -14.90 -10.62 27.49
N LEU A 414 -14.60 -11.88 27.81
CA LEU A 414 -15.57 -12.98 27.87
C LEU A 414 -15.42 -13.72 29.20
N ASN A 415 -16.50 -13.98 29.93
CA ASN A 415 -16.47 -14.81 31.13
C ASN A 415 -16.19 -16.29 30.78
N PRO A 416 -15.66 -17.09 31.73
CA PRO A 416 -15.52 -18.54 31.53
C PRO A 416 -16.88 -19.19 31.23
N GLY A 417 -16.99 -19.88 30.09
CA GLY A 417 -18.21 -20.55 29.67
C GLY A 417 -19.31 -19.62 29.12
N GLU A 418 -19.04 -18.32 28.98
CA GLU A 418 -19.97 -17.39 28.33
C GLU A 418 -20.05 -17.67 26.81
N ASP A 419 -21.27 -17.73 26.30
CA ASP A 419 -21.56 -17.95 24.89
C ASP A 419 -21.44 -16.64 24.09
N THR A 420 -20.77 -16.68 22.96
CA THR A 420 -20.65 -15.54 22.02
C THR A 420 -21.93 -15.31 21.20
N LEU A 421 -22.88 -16.26 21.25
CA LEU A 421 -24.15 -16.25 20.52
C LEU A 421 -23.98 -16.14 19.00
N GLY A 422 -22.81 -16.53 18.48
CA GLY A 422 -22.44 -16.41 17.07
C GLY A 422 -22.04 -15.01 16.61
N TYR A 423 -21.96 -14.02 17.51
CA TYR A 423 -21.56 -12.63 17.18
C TYR A 423 -20.05 -12.37 17.30
N GLY A 424 -19.27 -13.39 17.63
CA GLY A 424 -17.82 -13.33 17.75
C GLY A 424 -17.24 -14.71 17.95
N THR A 425 -15.95 -14.76 18.21
CA THR A 425 -15.21 -16.00 18.45
C THR A 425 -14.26 -15.82 19.63
N GLN A 426 -14.17 -16.85 20.48
CA GLN A 426 -13.18 -16.89 21.55
C GLN A 426 -11.81 -17.26 20.97
N VAL A 427 -11.04 -16.27 20.54
CA VAL A 427 -9.72 -16.45 19.90
C VAL A 427 -8.61 -16.82 20.90
N HIS A 428 -8.82 -16.47 22.17
CA HIS A 428 -8.00 -16.88 23.29
C HIS A 428 -8.88 -16.98 24.54
N LYS A 429 -8.44 -17.71 25.57
CA LYS A 429 -9.22 -17.84 26.82
C LYS A 429 -9.57 -16.47 27.40
N GLY A 430 -10.87 -16.21 27.53
CA GLY A 430 -11.43 -14.96 28.04
C GLY A 430 -11.46 -13.79 27.03
N VAL A 431 -11.11 -14.02 25.77
CA VAL A 431 -10.98 -12.99 24.73
C VAL A 431 -11.96 -13.25 23.60
N ASN A 432 -12.97 -12.40 23.45
CA ASN A 432 -13.95 -12.45 22.37
C ASN A 432 -13.60 -11.43 21.29
N ALA A 433 -13.33 -11.90 20.08
CA ALA A 433 -13.22 -11.05 18.90
C ALA A 433 -14.57 -11.05 18.17
N HIS A 434 -15.21 -9.88 18.09
CA HIS A 434 -16.53 -9.75 17.47
C HIS A 434 -16.45 -9.82 15.94
N ASN A 435 -17.46 -10.41 15.30
CA ASN A 435 -17.62 -10.40 13.84
C ASN A 435 -17.70 -8.96 13.33
N HIS A 436 -17.12 -8.69 12.17
CA HIS A 436 -17.14 -7.35 11.57
C HIS A 436 -16.94 -7.40 10.06
N GLN A 437 -17.12 -6.27 9.38
CA GLN A 437 -16.75 -6.10 7.97
C GLN A 437 -15.67 -5.04 7.85
N HIS A 438 -14.85 -5.10 6.81
CA HIS A 438 -14.02 -3.98 6.36
C HIS A 438 -14.53 -3.58 4.99
N ILE A 439 -15.18 -2.43 4.87
CA ILE A 439 -15.81 -1.98 3.63
C ILE A 439 -15.20 -0.65 3.20
N PHE A 440 -14.73 -0.58 1.96
CA PHE A 440 -14.04 0.56 1.36
C PHE A 440 -14.89 1.18 0.24
N CYS A 441 -14.75 2.48 0.03
CA CYS A 441 -15.31 3.19 -1.11
C CYS A 441 -14.19 3.69 -2.03
N LEU A 442 -13.97 3.02 -3.15
CA LEU A 442 -13.09 3.49 -4.23
C LEU A 442 -13.83 4.56 -5.04
N ARG A 443 -13.26 5.77 -5.11
CA ARG A 443 -13.74 6.85 -5.96
C ARG A 443 -12.93 6.90 -7.25
N ILE A 444 -13.61 6.74 -8.38
CA ILE A 444 -13.03 6.81 -9.72
C ILE A 444 -13.67 7.98 -10.47
N ASN A 445 -12.88 8.98 -10.81
CA ASN A 445 -13.27 10.04 -11.73
C ASN A 445 -12.67 9.72 -13.11
N PRO A 446 -13.44 9.10 -14.03
CA PRO A 446 -12.92 8.68 -15.31
C PRO A 446 -12.69 9.81 -16.30
N CYS A 447 -11.76 9.53 -17.21
CA CYS A 447 -11.48 10.33 -18.38
C CYS A 447 -11.07 9.39 -19.52
N VAL A 448 -11.79 8.26 -19.68
CA VAL A 448 -11.40 7.17 -20.58
C VAL A 448 -11.44 7.68 -22.03
N ASP A 449 -10.26 7.89 -22.62
CA ASP A 449 -10.08 8.53 -23.93
C ASP A 449 -10.83 9.88 -24.10
N GLY A 450 -11.08 10.57 -22.99
CA GLY A 450 -11.80 11.85 -22.92
C GLY A 450 -12.78 11.95 -21.76
N PRO A 451 -13.29 13.15 -21.46
CA PRO A 451 -14.03 13.43 -20.22
C PRO A 451 -15.52 13.03 -20.26
N ARG A 452 -16.04 12.58 -21.41
CA ARG A 452 -17.43 12.17 -21.56
C ARG A 452 -17.52 10.65 -21.54
N ASN A 453 -17.94 10.10 -20.41
CA ASN A 453 -18.02 8.66 -20.19
C ASN A 453 -19.44 8.23 -19.78
N THR A 454 -19.71 6.95 -19.96
CA THR A 454 -20.93 6.26 -19.52
C THR A 454 -20.51 4.97 -18.80
N VAL A 455 -21.33 4.43 -17.91
CA VAL A 455 -21.07 3.13 -17.27
C VAL A 455 -22.07 2.09 -17.78
N HIS A 456 -21.56 0.92 -18.16
CA HIS A 456 -22.38 -0.25 -18.52
C HIS A 456 -22.15 -1.36 -17.50
N MET A 457 -23.22 -1.90 -16.93
CA MET A 457 -23.17 -3.18 -16.20
C MET A 457 -23.11 -4.32 -17.22
N VAL A 458 -22.26 -5.31 -16.98
CA VAL A 458 -22.02 -6.43 -17.91
C VAL A 458 -22.19 -7.76 -17.19
N ASP A 459 -23.17 -8.53 -17.63
CA ASP A 459 -23.50 -9.87 -17.13
C ASP A 459 -23.20 -10.93 -18.21
N ALA A 460 -22.53 -12.02 -17.83
CA ALA A 460 -22.47 -13.21 -18.68
C ALA A 460 -23.81 -13.96 -18.58
N VAL A 461 -24.48 -14.18 -19.72
CA VAL A 461 -25.78 -14.85 -19.76
C VAL A 461 -25.83 -15.88 -20.89
N PRO A 462 -26.53 -17.02 -20.69
CA PRO A 462 -26.83 -17.93 -21.79
C PRO A 462 -27.72 -17.25 -22.84
N SER A 463 -27.69 -17.77 -24.07
CA SER A 463 -28.68 -17.39 -25.09
C SER A 463 -30.08 -17.80 -24.63
N GLU A 464 -31.07 -16.93 -24.86
CA GLU A 464 -32.49 -17.24 -24.61
C GLU A 464 -33.04 -18.30 -25.60
N ALA A 465 -32.33 -18.55 -26.70
CA ALA A 465 -32.73 -19.56 -27.67
C ALA A 465 -32.55 -20.99 -27.09
N PRO A 466 -33.58 -21.85 -27.17
CA PRO A 466 -33.53 -23.16 -26.53
C PRO A 466 -32.59 -24.14 -27.27
N VAL A 467 -32.12 -25.16 -26.56
CA VAL A 467 -31.39 -26.29 -27.15
C VAL A 467 -32.24 -26.93 -28.26
N GLY A 468 -31.62 -27.26 -29.39
CA GLY A 468 -32.31 -27.83 -30.54
C GLY A 468 -32.91 -26.79 -31.50
N SER A 469 -32.97 -25.51 -31.11
CA SER A 469 -33.40 -24.45 -32.03
C SER A 469 -32.33 -24.15 -33.07
N ARG A 470 -32.72 -23.53 -34.20
CA ARG A 470 -31.78 -23.08 -35.23
C ARG A 470 -30.69 -22.16 -34.67
N ASP A 471 -31.07 -21.30 -33.73
CA ASP A 471 -30.20 -20.25 -33.22
C ASP A 471 -29.37 -20.70 -31.99
N ASN A 472 -29.59 -21.93 -31.48
CA ASN A 472 -28.79 -22.55 -30.41
C ASN A 472 -28.89 -24.09 -30.41
N LEU A 473 -28.57 -24.72 -31.56
CA LEU A 473 -28.81 -26.16 -31.80
C LEU A 473 -28.27 -27.08 -30.70
N TYR A 474 -27.09 -26.75 -30.16
CA TYR A 474 -26.41 -27.56 -29.14
C TYR A 474 -26.40 -26.93 -27.75
N GLY A 475 -27.12 -25.82 -27.53
CA GLY A 475 -27.23 -25.20 -26.21
C GLY A 475 -25.98 -24.45 -25.72
N ASN A 476 -24.96 -24.29 -26.57
CA ASN A 476 -23.66 -23.74 -26.18
C ASN A 476 -23.57 -22.20 -26.26
N ALA A 477 -24.58 -21.53 -26.80
CA ALA A 477 -24.53 -20.08 -27.01
C ALA A 477 -24.70 -19.30 -25.70
N PHE A 478 -23.80 -18.33 -25.47
CA PHE A 478 -23.86 -17.35 -24.39
C PHE A 478 -23.27 -16.02 -24.87
N TYR A 479 -23.56 -14.93 -24.16
CA TYR A 479 -23.09 -13.59 -24.53
C TYR A 479 -22.94 -12.67 -23.32
N ALA A 480 -22.28 -11.54 -23.52
CA ALA A 480 -22.18 -10.48 -22.52
C ALA A 480 -23.35 -9.49 -22.70
N LYS A 481 -24.36 -9.59 -21.84
CA LYS A 481 -25.48 -8.65 -21.77
C LYS A 481 -24.98 -7.35 -21.14
N ARG A 482 -25.10 -6.25 -21.87
CA ARG A 482 -24.69 -4.92 -21.42
C ARG A 482 -25.92 -4.08 -21.11
N THR A 483 -26.00 -3.58 -19.88
CA THR A 483 -27.03 -2.66 -19.43
C THR A 483 -26.39 -1.30 -19.22
N ARG A 484 -26.75 -0.32 -20.05
CA ARG A 484 -26.27 1.06 -19.94
C ARG A 484 -26.98 1.75 -18.77
N PHE A 485 -26.24 2.46 -17.93
CA PHE A 485 -26.83 3.34 -16.92
C PHE A 485 -27.04 4.73 -17.51
N THR A 486 -28.25 5.27 -17.35
CA THR A 486 -28.63 6.59 -17.86
C THR A 486 -28.87 7.60 -16.75
N THR A 487 -29.29 7.15 -15.56
CA THR A 487 -29.50 8.00 -14.37
C THR A 487 -28.76 7.49 -13.13
N THR A 488 -28.56 8.38 -12.15
CA THR A 488 -27.93 8.05 -10.86
C THR A 488 -28.65 6.91 -10.12
N GLY A 489 -29.98 6.82 -10.23
CA GLY A 489 -30.77 5.75 -9.60
C GLY A 489 -30.59 4.38 -10.25
N GLU A 490 -30.46 4.30 -11.58
CA GLU A 490 -30.18 3.04 -12.29
C GLU A 490 -28.79 2.48 -11.97
N ALA A 491 -27.86 3.34 -11.58
CA ALA A 491 -26.48 2.98 -11.33
C ALA A 491 -26.23 2.40 -9.93
N ALA A 492 -27.24 2.31 -9.07
CA ALA A 492 -27.18 1.62 -7.78
C ALA A 492 -27.29 0.10 -8.00
N THR A 493 -26.14 -0.57 -8.15
CA THR A 493 -26.09 -2.00 -8.54
C THR A 493 -25.12 -2.81 -7.71
N ASP A 494 -25.45 -4.09 -7.54
CA ASP A 494 -24.68 -5.04 -6.75
C ASP A 494 -23.94 -6.06 -7.61
N TYR A 495 -22.83 -6.60 -7.07
CA TYR A 495 -22.13 -7.73 -7.68
C TYR A 495 -23.03 -8.97 -7.71
N ASN A 496 -22.91 -9.74 -8.80
CA ASN A 496 -23.58 -11.03 -8.93
C ASN A 496 -22.55 -12.07 -9.37
N GLY A 497 -22.28 -13.04 -8.48
CA GLY A 497 -21.36 -14.13 -8.74
C GLY A 497 -21.84 -15.09 -9.84
N ASP A 498 -23.16 -15.28 -9.97
CA ASP A 498 -23.74 -16.22 -10.95
C ASP A 498 -23.53 -15.76 -12.39
N THR A 499 -23.49 -14.44 -12.60
CA THR A 499 -23.25 -13.83 -13.93
C THR A 499 -21.82 -13.32 -14.09
N SER A 500 -20.96 -13.51 -13.08
CA SER A 500 -19.61 -12.94 -13.01
C SER A 500 -19.61 -11.44 -13.37
N ARG A 501 -20.54 -10.70 -12.76
CA ARG A 501 -20.83 -9.30 -13.13
C ARG A 501 -19.59 -8.41 -13.09
N THR A 502 -19.49 -7.52 -14.08
CA THR A 502 -18.46 -6.47 -14.17
C THR A 502 -19.11 -5.14 -14.58
N TRP A 503 -18.36 -4.03 -14.50
CA TRP A 503 -18.81 -2.72 -14.96
C TRP A 503 -17.80 -2.12 -15.92
N ASP A 504 -18.25 -1.69 -17.10
CA ASP A 504 -17.42 -1.04 -18.12
C ASP A 504 -17.63 0.47 -18.04
N ILE A 505 -16.55 1.23 -17.81
CA ILE A 505 -16.52 2.68 -17.99
C ILE A 505 -16.12 2.94 -19.44
N VAL A 506 -17.05 3.46 -20.24
CA VAL A 506 -16.93 3.55 -21.70
C VAL A 506 -16.87 4.99 -22.18
N ASN A 507 -16.21 5.23 -23.31
CA ASN A 507 -16.39 6.45 -24.11
C ASN A 507 -17.06 6.11 -25.43
N GLU A 508 -18.37 6.38 -25.51
CA GLU A 508 -19.20 6.03 -26.66
C GLU A 508 -18.90 6.89 -27.90
N ASN A 509 -18.17 7.99 -27.74
CA ASN A 509 -17.73 8.85 -28.85
C ASN A 509 -16.46 8.32 -29.53
N ARG A 510 -15.87 7.24 -29.02
CA ARG A 510 -14.60 6.67 -29.47
C ARG A 510 -14.74 5.15 -29.64
N LEU A 511 -14.79 4.71 -30.88
CA LEU A 511 -14.89 3.29 -31.20
C LEU A 511 -13.51 2.73 -31.52
N ASN A 512 -13.25 1.54 -31.03
CA ASN A 512 -12.12 0.73 -31.46
C ASN A 512 -12.30 0.32 -32.93
N GLU A 513 -11.27 0.53 -33.74
CA GLU A 513 -11.32 0.29 -35.19
C GLU A 513 -11.59 -1.17 -35.57
N HIS A 514 -11.16 -2.13 -34.74
CA HIS A 514 -11.28 -3.55 -35.04
C HIS A 514 -12.55 -4.16 -34.46
N SER A 515 -12.86 -3.88 -33.19
CA SER A 515 -14.03 -4.48 -32.53
C SER A 515 -15.34 -3.73 -32.80
N GLY A 516 -15.25 -2.48 -33.28
CA GLY A 516 -16.40 -1.57 -33.40
C GLY A 516 -17.07 -1.23 -32.07
N LYS A 517 -16.43 -1.55 -30.92
CA LYS A 517 -16.95 -1.27 -29.58
C LYS A 517 -16.38 0.04 -29.05
N PRO A 518 -17.12 0.76 -28.19
CA PRO A 518 -16.57 1.86 -27.42
C PRO A 518 -15.28 1.45 -26.68
N VAL A 519 -14.29 2.32 -26.66
CA VAL A 519 -13.11 2.16 -25.81
C VAL A 519 -13.54 2.16 -24.35
N SER A 520 -12.98 1.26 -23.53
CA SER A 520 -13.40 1.14 -22.14
C SER A 520 -12.32 0.68 -21.18
N TYR A 521 -12.55 0.96 -19.89
CA TYR A 521 -11.91 0.29 -18.77
C TYR A 521 -12.96 -0.50 -17.99
N LYS A 522 -12.72 -1.80 -17.83
CA LYS A 522 -13.59 -2.74 -17.13
C LYS A 522 -13.15 -2.87 -15.67
N LEU A 523 -14.05 -2.56 -14.75
CA LEU A 523 -13.96 -2.91 -13.34
C LEU A 523 -14.29 -4.39 -13.15
N VAL A 524 -13.31 -5.16 -12.67
CA VAL A 524 -13.42 -6.56 -12.25
C VAL A 524 -13.15 -6.60 -10.75
N SER A 525 -14.21 -6.80 -9.96
CA SER A 525 -14.14 -6.86 -8.51
C SER A 525 -15.00 -8.01 -8.00
N ARG A 526 -14.49 -8.78 -7.04
CA ARG A 526 -15.13 -10.00 -6.52
C ARG A 526 -15.30 -9.99 -5.01
N ASP A 527 -14.42 -9.28 -4.30
CA ASP A 527 -14.51 -9.06 -2.86
C ASP A 527 -15.52 -7.94 -2.57
N VAL A 528 -16.80 -8.26 -2.77
CA VAL A 528 -17.91 -7.29 -2.73
C VAL A 528 -19.00 -7.78 -1.77
N PRO A 529 -18.75 -7.74 -0.45
CA PRO A 529 -19.75 -8.13 0.52
C PRO A 529 -20.89 -7.13 0.54
N ARG A 530 -22.11 -7.63 0.75
CA ARG A 530 -23.25 -6.77 1.10
C ARG A 530 -23.01 -6.16 2.48
N LEU A 531 -23.46 -4.93 2.70
CA LEU A 531 -23.53 -4.34 4.03
C LEU A 531 -24.50 -5.14 4.93
N MET A 532 -23.98 -5.75 5.99
CA MET A 532 -24.71 -6.64 6.89
C MET A 532 -25.65 -5.91 7.87
N PRO A 533 -25.31 -4.72 8.41
CA PRO A 533 -26.26 -3.90 9.15
C PRO A 533 -27.54 -3.64 8.36
N LYS A 534 -28.68 -3.90 9.02
CA LYS A 534 -30.01 -3.81 8.38
C LYS A 534 -30.34 -2.39 7.92
N GLU A 535 -31.22 -2.30 6.92
CA GLU A 535 -31.85 -1.04 6.53
C GLU A 535 -32.46 -0.32 7.74
N GLY A 536 -32.26 0.99 7.82
CA GLY A 536 -32.68 1.82 8.95
C GLY A 536 -31.79 1.75 10.20
N SER A 537 -30.77 0.87 10.23
CA SER A 537 -29.78 0.87 11.31
C SER A 537 -28.88 2.11 11.25
N LEU A 538 -28.20 2.42 12.37
CA LEU A 538 -27.26 3.54 12.45
C LEU A 538 -26.16 3.45 11.38
N VAL A 539 -25.54 2.28 11.20
CA VAL A 539 -24.52 2.07 10.17
C VAL A 539 -25.14 2.28 8.78
N TRP A 540 -26.31 1.71 8.51
CA TRP A 540 -26.98 1.86 7.21
C TRP A 540 -27.24 3.32 6.86
N LYS A 541 -27.67 4.13 7.83
CA LYS A 541 -27.92 5.56 7.66
C LYS A 541 -26.62 6.33 7.35
N ARG A 542 -25.55 6.08 8.11
CA ARG A 542 -24.25 6.78 7.99
C ARG A 542 -23.44 6.34 6.75
N ALA A 543 -23.45 5.05 6.42
CA ALA A 543 -22.65 4.47 5.34
C ALA A 543 -23.47 4.27 4.06
N ALA A 544 -24.08 5.35 3.54
CA ALA A 544 -24.91 5.27 2.35
C ALA A 544 -24.16 4.71 1.13
N PHE A 545 -22.85 4.96 1.05
CA PHE A 545 -22.00 4.43 0.00
C PHE A 545 -21.92 2.90 -0.02
N ALA A 546 -22.02 2.25 1.14
CA ALA A 546 -21.86 0.82 1.27
C ALA A 546 -23.13 0.01 0.96
N ARG A 547 -24.23 0.69 0.60
CA ARG A 547 -25.54 0.05 0.36
C ARG A 547 -25.58 -0.76 -0.94
N HIS A 548 -24.75 -0.38 -1.92
CA HIS A 548 -24.59 -1.09 -3.18
C HIS A 548 -23.12 -1.18 -3.59
N ALA A 549 -22.78 -2.17 -4.42
CA ALA A 549 -21.43 -2.36 -4.95
C ALA A 549 -20.96 -1.20 -5.84
N VAL A 550 -21.85 -0.62 -6.63
CA VAL A 550 -21.57 0.52 -7.50
C VAL A 550 -22.66 1.56 -7.35
N HIS A 551 -22.24 2.82 -7.32
CA HIS A 551 -23.05 3.99 -7.61
C HIS A 551 -22.33 4.84 -8.67
N VAL A 552 -23.07 5.63 -9.43
CA VAL A 552 -22.50 6.61 -10.36
C VAL A 552 -23.22 7.94 -10.17
N THR A 553 -22.46 9.01 -10.01
CA THR A 553 -22.98 10.38 -9.94
C THR A 553 -22.43 11.21 -11.10
N LYS A 554 -23.11 12.30 -11.43
CA LYS A 554 -22.51 13.33 -12.27
C LYS A 554 -21.39 14.03 -11.49
N TYR A 555 -20.31 14.37 -12.18
CA TYR A 555 -19.19 15.06 -11.53
C TYR A 555 -19.60 16.45 -11.01
N ALA A 556 -19.17 16.74 -9.78
CA ALA A 556 -19.07 18.08 -9.23
C ALA A 556 -17.81 18.20 -8.38
N ASP A 557 -17.19 19.39 -8.35
CA ASP A 557 -15.86 19.61 -7.77
C ASP A 557 -15.78 19.25 -6.28
N ASP A 558 -16.82 19.57 -5.50
CA ASP A 558 -16.84 19.37 -4.05
C ASP A 558 -17.38 17.99 -3.62
N GLN A 559 -17.66 17.08 -4.57
CA GLN A 559 -18.11 15.70 -4.28
C GLN A 559 -16.92 14.76 -4.10
N LEU A 560 -16.34 14.78 -2.89
CA LEU A 560 -15.21 13.91 -2.49
C LEU A 560 -15.59 12.86 -1.45
N TRP A 561 -16.35 13.26 -0.43
CA TRP A 561 -16.58 12.45 0.79
C TRP A 561 -17.95 11.75 0.79
N PRO A 562 -18.04 10.45 0.46
CA PRO A 562 -19.31 9.79 0.21
C PRO A 562 -20.13 9.53 1.50
N ALA A 563 -19.54 9.74 2.68
CA ALA A 563 -20.23 9.77 3.98
C ALA A 563 -20.42 11.20 4.56
N GLY A 564 -20.09 12.24 3.77
CA GLY A 564 -20.14 13.64 4.18
C GLY A 564 -18.80 14.22 4.65
N ASN A 565 -18.74 15.55 4.74
CA ASN A 565 -17.53 16.29 5.11
C ASN A 565 -17.09 15.98 6.55
N HIS A 566 -18.04 15.99 7.48
CA HIS A 566 -17.81 15.79 8.92
C HIS A 566 -18.55 14.53 9.41
N VAL A 567 -17.83 13.41 9.51
CA VAL A 567 -18.44 12.08 9.74
C VAL A 567 -18.65 11.76 11.20
N ALA A 568 -17.77 12.25 12.09
CA ALA A 568 -17.82 11.94 13.50
C ALA A 568 -19.16 12.39 14.12
N GLN A 569 -19.74 11.54 14.97
CA GLN A 569 -21.02 11.79 15.66
C GLN A 569 -22.27 11.92 14.78
N SER A 570 -22.16 11.82 13.46
CA SER A 570 -23.31 11.92 12.56
C SER A 570 -24.33 10.80 12.86
N SER A 571 -25.62 11.15 12.89
CA SER A 571 -26.72 10.17 12.98
C SER A 571 -26.98 9.45 11.66
N GLY A 572 -26.41 9.97 10.57
CA GLY A 572 -26.80 9.67 9.18
C GLY A 572 -28.10 10.37 8.75
N GLU A 573 -28.64 11.27 9.57
CA GLU A 573 -29.84 12.07 9.29
C GLU A 573 -29.60 13.57 9.60
N PRO A 574 -29.73 14.46 8.60
CA PRO A 574 -30.08 14.17 7.20
C PRO A 574 -28.99 13.33 6.51
N SER A 575 -29.37 12.68 5.41
CA SER A 575 -28.41 12.02 4.53
C SER A 575 -27.38 13.03 4.02
N ARG A 576 -26.11 12.64 4.04
CA ARG A 576 -24.96 13.43 3.55
C ARG A 576 -24.15 12.62 2.56
N GLY A 577 -23.41 13.31 1.69
CA GLY A 577 -22.49 12.66 0.76
C GLY A 577 -23.23 11.92 -0.35
N LEU A 578 -22.94 10.63 -0.55
CA LEU A 578 -23.37 9.94 -1.77
C LEU A 578 -24.89 9.86 -1.94
N SER A 579 -25.65 9.62 -0.86
CA SER A 579 -27.12 9.62 -0.96
C SER A 579 -27.69 11.01 -1.25
N GLU A 580 -27.05 12.07 -0.77
CA GLU A 580 -27.42 13.45 -1.11
C GLU A 580 -27.17 13.74 -2.58
N TRP A 581 -26.04 13.29 -3.13
CA TRP A 581 -25.67 13.52 -4.54
C TRP A 581 -26.47 12.68 -5.53
N ILE A 582 -26.92 11.48 -5.14
CA ILE A 582 -27.84 10.68 -5.96
C ILE A 582 -29.20 11.37 -6.07
N GLY A 583 -29.64 12.07 -5.01
CA GLY A 583 -30.90 12.79 -4.96
C GLY A 583 -32.09 11.86 -5.13
N ASP A 584 -33.01 12.21 -6.03
CA ASP A 584 -34.17 11.38 -6.40
C ASP A 584 -33.85 10.28 -7.42
N GLY A 585 -32.58 10.14 -7.83
CA GLY A 585 -32.14 9.14 -8.78
C GLY A 585 -32.36 9.49 -10.25
N THR A 586 -32.80 10.71 -10.58
CA THR A 586 -33.16 11.11 -11.95
C THR A 586 -32.05 11.86 -12.71
N GLU A 587 -30.98 12.29 -12.03
CA GLU A 587 -29.90 13.03 -12.68
C GLU A 587 -29.21 12.16 -13.75
N SER A 588 -29.02 12.73 -14.95
CA SER A 588 -28.40 12.02 -16.06
C SER A 588 -26.88 11.87 -15.89
N ILE A 589 -26.41 10.66 -16.14
CA ILE A 589 -25.00 10.23 -16.09
C ILE A 589 -24.53 9.64 -17.42
N GLU A 590 -25.26 9.91 -18.50
CA GLU A 590 -24.96 9.38 -19.83
C GLU A 590 -24.04 10.35 -20.60
N ASN A 591 -22.94 9.82 -21.15
CA ASN A 591 -22.03 10.53 -22.04
C ASN A 591 -21.60 11.92 -21.50
N THR A 592 -21.27 11.96 -20.21
CA THR A 592 -20.98 13.19 -19.47
C THR A 592 -19.79 12.97 -18.53
N ASP A 593 -19.41 14.01 -17.80
CA ASP A 593 -18.42 13.88 -16.73
C ASP A 593 -19.08 13.22 -15.51
N ILE A 594 -18.58 12.06 -15.11
CA ILE A 594 -19.17 11.20 -14.09
C ILE A 594 -18.15 10.87 -13.01
N VAL A 595 -18.63 10.32 -11.89
CA VAL A 595 -17.80 9.66 -10.88
C VAL A 595 -18.42 8.30 -10.57
N LEU A 596 -17.61 7.25 -10.64
CA LEU A 596 -17.99 5.90 -10.20
C LEU A 596 -17.50 5.71 -8.76
N TRP A 597 -18.41 5.28 -7.90
CA TRP A 597 -18.16 4.97 -6.50
C TRP A 597 -18.32 3.46 -6.31
N HIS A 598 -17.23 2.76 -6.04
CA HIS A 598 -17.23 1.32 -5.92
C HIS A 598 -16.99 0.89 -4.47
N THR A 599 -17.96 0.14 -3.94
CA THR A 599 -17.89 -0.47 -2.62
C THR A 599 -17.34 -1.90 -2.74
N PHE A 600 -16.31 -2.20 -1.98
CA PHE A 600 -15.65 -3.50 -1.92
C PHE A 600 -15.08 -3.74 -0.53
N GLY A 601 -14.69 -4.97 -0.20
CA GLY A 601 -14.24 -5.31 1.14
C GLY A 601 -14.38 -6.79 1.49
N ILE A 602 -14.41 -7.08 2.80
CA ILE A 602 -14.63 -8.44 3.32
C ILE A 602 -15.60 -8.46 4.51
N THR A 603 -16.13 -9.65 4.81
CA THR A 603 -16.78 -9.96 6.08
C THR A 603 -15.87 -10.89 6.86
N HIS A 604 -15.40 -10.42 8.01
CA HIS A 604 -14.44 -11.14 8.85
C HIS A 604 -15.16 -11.83 10.02
N PHE A 605 -15.01 -13.15 10.07
CA PHE A 605 -15.37 -13.99 11.21
C PHE A 605 -14.05 -14.42 11.88
N PRO A 606 -13.64 -13.75 12.97
CA PRO A 606 -12.31 -13.98 13.54
C PRO A 606 -12.06 -15.43 13.95
N SER A 607 -10.81 -15.85 13.85
CA SER A 607 -10.34 -17.19 14.23
C SER A 607 -9.13 -17.11 15.18
N PRO A 608 -8.78 -18.19 15.92
CA PRO A 608 -7.58 -18.20 16.74
C PRO A 608 -6.28 -17.92 15.95
N GLU A 609 -6.23 -18.28 14.68
CA GLU A 609 -5.10 -18.01 13.77
C GLU A 609 -4.84 -16.51 13.56
N ASP A 610 -5.85 -15.67 13.81
CA ASP A 610 -5.76 -14.21 13.69
C ASP A 610 -5.20 -13.55 14.97
N PHE A 611 -4.88 -14.33 16.01
CA PHE A 611 -4.46 -13.84 17.32
C PHE A 611 -3.13 -14.47 17.78
N PRO A 612 -2.19 -13.71 18.38
CA PRO A 612 -2.30 -12.33 18.87
C PRO A 612 -2.07 -11.24 17.83
N VAL A 613 -1.63 -11.60 16.62
CA VAL A 613 -1.45 -10.71 15.46
C VAL A 613 -1.90 -11.46 14.23
N MET A 614 -2.74 -10.83 13.43
CA MET A 614 -3.39 -11.38 12.26
C MET A 614 -2.44 -11.46 11.06
N PRO A 615 -2.31 -12.63 10.41
CA PRO A 615 -1.68 -12.72 9.10
C PRO A 615 -2.36 -11.80 8.08
N ALA A 616 -1.61 -11.33 7.08
CA ALA A 616 -2.17 -10.41 6.10
C ALA A 616 -3.31 -11.05 5.28
N GLU A 617 -4.50 -10.45 5.29
CA GLU A 617 -5.65 -10.83 4.47
C GLU A 617 -5.78 -9.86 3.27
N PRO A 618 -5.65 -10.35 2.02
CA PRO A 618 -5.65 -9.50 0.83
C PRO A 618 -7.06 -9.22 0.29
N ILE A 619 -7.24 -8.03 -0.29
CA ILE A 619 -8.45 -7.58 -0.97
C ILE A 619 -8.03 -6.87 -2.26
N THR A 620 -8.52 -7.31 -3.42
CA THR A 620 -8.05 -6.75 -4.69
C THR A 620 -9.13 -6.63 -5.75
N LEU A 621 -8.93 -5.69 -6.67
CA LEU A 621 -9.77 -5.48 -7.85
C LEU A 621 -8.93 -4.99 -9.03
N LEU A 622 -9.47 -5.12 -10.25
CA LEU A 622 -8.79 -4.74 -11.48
C LEU A 622 -9.61 -3.74 -12.29
N LEU A 623 -8.94 -2.76 -12.87
CA LEU A 623 -9.45 -1.88 -13.92
C LEU A 623 -8.67 -2.20 -15.19
N ARG A 624 -9.30 -2.95 -16.09
CA ARG A 624 -8.63 -3.51 -17.28
C ARG A 624 -9.04 -2.78 -18.56
N PRO A 625 -8.10 -2.41 -19.43
CA PRO A 625 -8.43 -1.85 -20.73
C PRO A 625 -9.15 -2.89 -21.59
N ARG A 626 -10.35 -2.57 -22.08
CA ARG A 626 -11.11 -3.40 -23.02
C ARG A 626 -11.47 -2.56 -24.23
N HIS A 627 -11.11 -3.04 -25.42
CA HIS A 627 -11.27 -2.26 -26.66
C HIS A 627 -10.55 -0.90 -26.65
N PHE A 628 -9.79 -0.57 -25.60
CA PHE A 628 -9.04 0.67 -25.51
C PHE A 628 -7.92 0.71 -26.54
N PHE A 629 -7.09 -0.33 -26.58
CA PHE A 629 -6.02 -0.53 -27.56
C PHE A 629 -6.49 -1.32 -28.77
N SER A 630 -5.82 -1.15 -29.92
CA SER A 630 -6.09 -1.93 -31.15
C SER A 630 -5.58 -3.37 -31.06
N SER A 631 -4.55 -3.63 -30.26
CA SER A 631 -3.97 -4.94 -30.01
C SER A 631 -3.44 -5.02 -28.58
N ASN A 632 -2.79 -6.12 -28.22
CA ASN A 632 -2.05 -6.20 -26.96
C ASN A 632 -1.05 -5.02 -26.87
N PRO A 633 -1.10 -4.14 -25.84
CA PRO A 633 -0.25 -2.96 -25.77
C PRO A 633 1.21 -3.27 -25.40
N VAL A 634 1.54 -4.52 -25.05
CA VAL A 634 2.88 -4.91 -24.58
C VAL A 634 3.74 -5.62 -25.64
N MET A 635 3.34 -5.56 -26.90
CA MET A 635 4.06 -6.23 -27.99
C MET A 635 5.46 -5.65 -28.25
N ASP A 636 5.75 -4.47 -27.71
CA ASP A 636 7.03 -3.77 -27.77
C ASP A 636 7.90 -3.99 -26.51
N VAL A 637 7.38 -4.69 -25.50
CA VAL A 637 8.19 -5.11 -24.35
C VAL A 637 9.15 -6.21 -24.84
N PRO A 638 10.49 -6.02 -24.73
CA PRO A 638 11.44 -7.01 -25.18
C PRO A 638 11.17 -8.37 -24.54
N PRO A 639 11.04 -9.46 -25.33
CA PRO A 639 10.84 -10.78 -24.76
C PRO A 639 12.04 -11.19 -23.94
N SER A 640 11.86 -12.04 -22.93
CA SER A 640 13.00 -12.70 -22.28
C SER A 640 13.62 -13.74 -23.23
N TYR A 641 12.80 -14.48 -23.97
CA TYR A 641 13.26 -15.44 -24.96
C TYR A 641 12.36 -15.41 -26.18
N SER A 642 12.94 -15.47 -27.38
CA SER A 642 12.19 -15.66 -28.61
C SER A 642 13.00 -16.42 -29.66
N ILE A 643 12.36 -17.39 -30.31
CA ILE A 643 12.87 -18.04 -31.52
C ILE A 643 11.70 -18.24 -32.48
N THR A 644 11.86 -17.75 -33.70
CA THR A 644 10.87 -17.83 -34.77
C THR A 644 10.96 -19.16 -35.53
N PRO A 645 9.89 -19.58 -36.23
CA PRO A 645 9.92 -20.78 -37.08
C PRO A 645 11.08 -20.82 -38.08
N SER A 646 11.44 -19.69 -38.70
CA SER A 646 12.55 -19.60 -39.67
C SER A 646 13.92 -19.70 -39.00
N GLU A 647 14.08 -19.20 -37.78
CA GLU A 647 15.30 -19.37 -36.98
C GLU A 647 15.48 -20.83 -36.55
N VAL A 648 14.40 -21.49 -36.08
CA VAL A 648 14.40 -22.93 -35.82
C VAL A 648 14.81 -23.70 -37.08
N ALA A 649 14.15 -23.44 -38.20
CA ALA A 649 14.39 -24.17 -39.46
C ALA A 649 15.81 -23.97 -40.01
N SER A 650 16.39 -22.78 -39.81
CA SER A 650 17.76 -22.48 -40.26
C SER A 650 18.85 -22.88 -39.27
N GLY A 651 18.48 -23.36 -38.07
CA GLY A 651 19.42 -23.64 -36.98
C GLY A 651 20.17 -22.40 -36.49
N LYS A 652 19.64 -21.20 -36.75
CA LYS A 652 20.25 -19.92 -36.37
C LYS A 652 19.72 -19.44 -35.01
N GLY A 653 20.46 -18.49 -34.42
CA GLY A 653 20.30 -18.08 -33.03
C GLY A 653 18.92 -17.54 -32.67
N SER A 654 18.56 -17.73 -31.40
CA SER A 654 17.39 -17.15 -30.74
C SER A 654 17.70 -15.77 -30.17
N PHE A 655 16.68 -14.93 -29.99
CA PHE A 655 16.74 -13.84 -29.02
C PHE A 655 16.70 -14.42 -27.61
N ASP A 656 17.76 -14.23 -26.84
CA ASP A 656 17.85 -14.72 -25.46
C ASP A 656 18.42 -13.63 -24.55
N ALA A 657 17.49 -12.87 -23.98
CA ALA A 657 17.73 -11.96 -22.87
C ALA A 657 17.07 -12.50 -21.60
N THR A 658 16.95 -13.84 -21.48
CA THR A 658 16.52 -14.41 -20.22
C THR A 658 17.43 -13.86 -19.15
N ASP A 659 16.89 -13.65 -17.95
CA ASP A 659 17.75 -13.63 -16.78
C ASP A 659 18.49 -14.95 -16.85
N ARG A 660 19.68 -14.92 -17.46
CA ARG A 660 20.63 -15.99 -17.37
C ARG A 660 20.81 -16.01 -15.88
N VAL A 661 20.16 -16.99 -15.24
CA VAL A 661 20.51 -17.37 -13.89
C VAL A 661 22.02 -17.40 -13.97
N ARG A 662 22.67 -16.42 -13.37
CA ARG A 662 24.11 -16.45 -13.26
C ARG A 662 24.32 -17.68 -12.41
N ARG A 663 24.48 -18.83 -13.05
CA ARG A 663 25.30 -19.91 -12.54
C ARG A 663 26.74 -19.44 -12.70
N GLY A 664 27.08 -18.34 -12.05
CA GLY A 664 28.38 -18.24 -11.40
C GLY A 664 28.07 -18.74 -10.00
N THR A 665 28.50 -19.94 -9.64
CA THR A 665 28.14 -20.56 -8.38
C THR A 665 28.93 -19.97 -7.20
N THR A 666 28.87 -18.64 -7.04
CA THR A 666 29.25 -17.87 -5.83
C THR A 666 30.75 -17.82 -5.47
N ASP A 667 31.20 -16.68 -4.94
CA ASP A 667 32.40 -16.47 -4.10
C ASP A 667 33.66 -17.33 -4.34
N ASN A 668 34.34 -17.22 -5.49
CA ASN A 668 35.68 -17.80 -5.64
C ASN A 668 36.76 -16.73 -5.85
N TYR A 669 37.76 -16.76 -4.96
CA TYR A 669 38.92 -15.87 -4.99
C TYR A 669 40.09 -16.60 -5.68
N ALA A 670 40.60 -16.01 -6.76
CA ALA A 670 41.90 -16.38 -7.30
C ALA A 670 42.99 -15.50 -6.67
N TYR A 671 44.11 -16.11 -6.28
CA TYR A 671 45.25 -15.40 -5.70
C TYR A 671 46.47 -15.53 -6.58
N LEU A 672 47.28 -14.45 -6.66
CA LEU A 672 48.63 -14.51 -7.19
C LEU A 672 49.62 -14.42 -6.04
N VAL A 673 50.53 -15.38 -5.99
CA VAL A 673 51.70 -15.32 -5.12
C VAL A 673 52.90 -15.02 -5.99
N VAL A 674 53.62 -13.95 -5.66
CA VAL A 674 54.79 -13.49 -6.43
C VAL A 674 56.01 -13.54 -5.54
N ASP A 675 57.06 -14.24 -6.00
CA ASP A 675 58.39 -14.09 -5.42
C ASP A 675 59.03 -12.81 -5.96
N GLN A 676 59.29 -11.85 -5.07
CA GLN A 676 59.85 -10.55 -5.45
C GLN A 676 61.26 -10.64 -6.03
N GLN A 677 62.06 -11.62 -5.61
CA GLN A 677 63.46 -11.73 -6.02
C GLN A 677 63.59 -12.36 -7.40
N SER A 678 62.95 -13.51 -7.64
CA SER A 678 62.99 -14.18 -8.94
C SER A 678 61.96 -13.66 -9.95
N LYS A 679 60.97 -12.87 -9.49
CA LYS A 679 59.81 -12.41 -10.28
C LYS A 679 58.93 -13.55 -10.80
N ASN A 680 59.05 -14.75 -10.26
CA ASN A 680 58.17 -15.86 -10.58
C ASN A 680 56.84 -15.75 -9.82
N ALA A 681 55.76 -16.17 -10.48
CA ALA A 681 54.41 -16.12 -9.92
C ALA A 681 53.71 -17.48 -10.01
N VAL A 682 52.91 -17.79 -8.99
CA VAL A 682 51.99 -18.94 -8.97
C VAL A 682 50.58 -18.42 -8.76
N ILE A 683 49.65 -18.87 -9.60
CA ILE A 683 48.23 -18.53 -9.48
C ILE A 683 47.46 -19.67 -8.82
N ILE A 684 46.56 -19.32 -7.91
CA ILE A 684 45.80 -20.27 -7.08
C ILE A 684 44.32 -20.20 -7.46
N ASP A 685 43.72 -21.36 -7.73
CA ASP A 685 42.30 -21.60 -8.07
C ASP A 685 41.70 -20.64 -9.14
N PRO A 686 42.32 -20.53 -10.33
CA PRO A 686 41.88 -19.58 -11.35
C PRO A 686 40.70 -20.13 -12.17
N ALA A 687 39.55 -20.29 -11.53
CA ALA A 687 38.39 -20.99 -12.08
C ALA A 687 37.77 -20.36 -13.34
N ASN A 688 37.91 -19.04 -13.52
CA ASN A 688 37.29 -18.28 -14.61
C ASN A 688 38.34 -17.41 -15.34
N PRO A 689 39.05 -17.96 -16.34
CA PRO A 689 40.15 -17.27 -17.01
C PRO A 689 39.77 -15.90 -17.60
N PRO A 690 38.62 -15.70 -18.28
CA PRO A 690 38.25 -14.39 -18.82
C PRO A 690 38.29 -13.24 -17.81
N GLU A 691 37.93 -13.50 -16.54
CA GLU A 691 37.91 -12.47 -15.49
C GLU A 691 39.29 -12.32 -14.82
N VAL A 692 39.91 -13.45 -14.45
CA VAL A 692 41.21 -13.49 -13.79
C VAL A 692 42.32 -12.91 -14.67
N MET A 693 42.24 -13.14 -15.99
CA MET A 693 43.24 -12.72 -16.95
C MET A 693 43.37 -11.21 -17.09
N VAL A 694 42.31 -10.44 -16.80
CA VAL A 694 42.35 -8.98 -16.84
C VAL A 694 43.32 -8.45 -15.78
N VAL A 695 43.24 -8.99 -14.56
CA VAL A 695 44.10 -8.59 -13.44
C VAL A 695 45.50 -9.19 -13.58
N LEU A 696 45.59 -10.47 -13.94
CA LEU A 696 46.88 -11.16 -14.11
C LEU A 696 47.76 -10.46 -15.17
N ASN A 697 47.21 -10.07 -16.31
CA ASN A 697 47.98 -9.39 -17.35
C ASN A 697 48.44 -8.00 -16.90
N ASP A 698 47.62 -7.26 -16.13
CA ASP A 698 47.99 -5.96 -15.57
C ASP A 698 49.15 -6.09 -14.57
N VAL A 699 49.12 -7.11 -13.70
CA VAL A 699 50.22 -7.38 -12.75
C VAL A 699 51.49 -7.85 -13.46
N ILE A 700 51.38 -8.74 -14.46
CA ILE A 700 52.53 -9.17 -15.29
C ILE A 700 53.22 -7.97 -15.93
N GLN A 701 52.44 -7.04 -16.50
CA GLN A 701 52.99 -5.86 -17.15
C GLN A 701 53.59 -4.86 -16.18
N LYS A 702 52.95 -4.61 -15.03
CA LYS A 702 53.40 -3.61 -14.06
C LYS A 702 54.58 -4.07 -13.22
N GLU A 703 54.56 -5.32 -12.77
CA GLU A 703 55.53 -5.85 -11.81
C GLU A 703 56.65 -6.68 -12.46
N GLY A 704 56.57 -6.90 -13.78
CA GLY A 704 57.55 -7.67 -14.55
C GLY A 704 57.60 -9.14 -14.16
N VAL A 705 56.45 -9.71 -13.77
CA VAL A 705 56.37 -11.07 -13.21
C VAL A 705 56.10 -12.13 -14.28
N THR A 706 56.67 -13.32 -14.10
CA THR A 706 56.47 -14.48 -14.98
C THR A 706 55.62 -15.52 -14.27
N LEU A 707 54.44 -15.86 -14.82
CA LEU A 707 53.61 -16.93 -14.28
C LEU A 707 54.21 -18.29 -14.63
N ILE A 708 54.63 -19.05 -13.61
CA ILE A 708 55.35 -20.32 -13.79
C ILE A 708 54.55 -21.56 -13.40
N ALA A 709 53.45 -21.40 -12.64
CA ALA A 709 52.61 -22.53 -12.26
C ALA A 709 51.18 -22.13 -11.88
N ILE A 710 50.30 -23.12 -11.95
CA ILE A 710 48.96 -23.09 -11.35
C ILE A 710 48.96 -24.06 -10.17
N LEU A 711 48.43 -23.61 -9.03
CA LEU A 711 48.17 -24.44 -7.86
C LEU A 711 46.67 -24.53 -7.66
N ASN A 712 46.13 -25.74 -7.67
CA ASN A 712 44.74 -25.97 -7.35
C ASN A 712 44.59 -26.57 -5.96
N THR A 713 43.71 -25.95 -5.17
CA THR A 713 43.46 -26.37 -3.80
C THR A 713 42.26 -27.31 -3.71
N HIS A 714 41.40 -27.32 -4.73
CA HIS A 714 40.21 -28.18 -4.84
C HIS A 714 40.04 -28.67 -6.30
N HIS A 715 39.47 -29.87 -6.48
CA HIS A 715 39.29 -30.51 -7.81
C HIS A 715 37.92 -30.27 -8.46
N HIS A 716 37.05 -29.48 -7.84
CA HIS A 716 35.75 -29.15 -8.42
C HIS A 716 35.87 -28.09 -9.52
N TRP A 717 34.96 -28.15 -10.50
CA TRP A 717 35.01 -27.32 -11.71
C TRP A 717 34.96 -25.81 -11.43
N ASP A 718 34.41 -25.41 -10.29
CA ASP A 718 34.34 -24.04 -9.81
C ASP A 718 35.66 -23.52 -9.21
N HIS A 719 36.69 -24.37 -9.04
CA HIS A 719 38.07 -23.98 -8.70
C HIS A 719 39.08 -24.36 -9.80
N ALA A 720 38.77 -25.40 -10.59
CA ALA A 720 39.66 -25.99 -11.59
C ALA A 720 39.26 -25.69 -13.05
N GLY A 721 38.10 -25.05 -13.26
CA GLY A 721 37.50 -24.86 -14.59
C GLY A 721 38.36 -24.09 -15.58
N GLY A 722 39.26 -23.23 -15.09
CA GLY A 722 40.17 -22.44 -15.92
C GLY A 722 41.55 -23.04 -16.14
N ASN A 723 41.85 -24.21 -15.55
CA ASN A 723 43.20 -24.75 -15.53
C ASN A 723 43.72 -25.12 -16.90
N ALA A 724 42.88 -25.72 -17.76
CA ALA A 724 43.28 -26.11 -19.11
C ALA A 724 43.68 -24.88 -19.94
N ASP A 725 42.90 -23.80 -19.85
CA ASP A 725 43.12 -22.56 -20.58
C ASP A 725 44.39 -21.82 -20.10
N LEU A 726 44.64 -21.83 -18.79
CA LEU A 726 45.80 -21.16 -18.18
C LEU A 726 47.08 -22.00 -18.24
N ALA A 727 46.99 -23.33 -18.24
CA ALA A 727 48.16 -24.22 -18.29
C ALA A 727 48.98 -24.02 -19.56
N VAL A 728 48.34 -23.60 -20.66
CA VAL A 728 48.99 -23.22 -21.93
C VAL A 728 50.01 -22.08 -21.74
N ARG A 729 49.87 -21.26 -20.69
CA ARG A 729 50.73 -20.10 -20.43
C ARG A 729 51.89 -20.37 -19.45
N CYS A 730 51.73 -21.27 -18.50
CA CYS A 730 52.73 -21.50 -17.44
C CYS A 730 53.37 -22.90 -17.46
N GLY A 731 52.76 -23.87 -18.15
CA GLY A 731 53.34 -25.20 -18.44
C GLY A 731 53.54 -26.13 -17.23
N ARG A 732 53.22 -25.71 -16.00
CA ARG A 732 53.31 -26.53 -14.79
C ARG A 732 52.03 -26.42 -13.95
N PHE A 733 51.49 -27.56 -13.56
CA PHE A 733 50.26 -27.70 -12.79
C PHE A 733 50.56 -28.57 -11.56
N PHE A 734 50.19 -28.08 -10.37
CA PHE A 734 50.34 -28.80 -9.11
C PHE A 734 48.97 -28.98 -8.46
N GLU A 735 48.65 -30.22 -8.08
CA GLU A 735 47.46 -30.62 -7.31
C GLU A 735 47.86 -31.62 -6.22
N GLY A 736 47.04 -31.76 -5.18
CA GLY A 736 47.32 -32.65 -4.05
C GLY A 736 46.07 -33.00 -3.24
N SER A 737 46.17 -34.05 -2.43
CA SER A 737 45.11 -34.46 -1.49
C SER A 737 44.83 -33.39 -0.43
N ALA A 738 43.68 -33.48 0.26
CA ALA A 738 43.29 -32.52 1.30
C ALA A 738 44.36 -32.32 2.39
N ALA A 739 45.09 -33.38 2.76
CA ALA A 739 46.19 -33.29 3.72
C ALA A 739 47.40 -32.53 3.16
N GLU A 740 47.76 -32.76 1.90
CA GLU A 740 48.86 -32.07 1.21
C GLU A 740 48.55 -30.59 0.98
N MET A 741 47.28 -30.26 0.72
CA MET A 741 46.82 -28.89 0.56
C MET A 741 46.75 -28.13 1.89
N HIS A 742 46.33 -28.77 2.98
CA HIS A 742 46.38 -28.17 4.31
C HIS A 742 47.82 -27.81 4.70
N ALA A 743 48.77 -28.73 4.51
CA ALA A 743 50.18 -28.47 4.75
C ALA A 743 50.74 -27.38 3.82
N SER A 744 50.33 -27.36 2.55
CA SER A 744 50.82 -26.36 1.58
C SER A 744 50.32 -24.95 1.89
N LEU A 745 49.05 -24.79 2.27
CA LEU A 745 48.43 -23.48 2.53
C LEU A 745 48.73 -22.97 3.95
N ASN A 746 48.50 -23.79 4.96
CA ASN A 746 48.47 -23.34 6.35
C ASN A 746 49.80 -23.51 7.08
N GLU A 747 50.72 -24.32 6.55
CA GLU A 747 52.05 -24.49 7.13
C GLU A 747 53.13 -23.85 6.24
N ARG A 748 53.13 -24.10 4.93
CA ARG A 748 54.18 -23.58 4.03
C ARG A 748 53.92 -22.14 3.55
N LEU A 749 52.73 -21.84 3.04
CA LEU A 749 52.36 -20.50 2.57
C LEU A 749 52.23 -19.51 3.74
N ALA A 750 51.65 -19.95 4.86
CA ALA A 750 51.55 -19.13 6.06
C ALA A 750 52.91 -18.85 6.74
N ALA A 751 53.93 -19.68 6.50
CA ALA A 751 55.29 -19.48 6.99
C ALA A 751 56.16 -18.60 6.06
N LEU A 752 55.62 -18.11 4.95
CA LEU A 752 56.35 -17.20 4.09
C LEU A 752 56.66 -15.87 4.81
N PRO A 753 57.79 -15.22 4.48
CA PRO A 753 58.13 -13.90 5.01
C PRO A 753 56.99 -12.89 4.85
N GLN A 754 56.82 -12.04 5.85
CA GLN A 754 55.66 -11.15 5.97
C GLN A 754 55.61 -10.04 4.91
N ASP A 755 56.72 -9.85 4.18
CA ASP A 755 56.90 -8.95 3.04
C ASP A 755 56.60 -9.61 1.67
N THR A 756 56.16 -10.88 1.65
CA THR A 756 55.71 -11.57 0.43
C THR A 756 54.47 -10.88 -0.17
N LEU A 757 54.50 -10.61 -1.48
CA LEU A 757 53.37 -9.99 -2.18
C LEU A 757 52.31 -11.03 -2.55
N ILE A 758 51.10 -10.82 -2.06
CA ILE A 758 49.91 -11.60 -2.40
C ILE A 758 48.87 -10.64 -3.00
N TYR A 759 48.43 -10.96 -4.23
CA TYR A 759 47.41 -10.17 -4.93
C TYR A 759 46.10 -10.97 -4.99
N ALA A 760 45.00 -10.37 -4.52
CA ALA A 760 43.66 -10.90 -4.72
C ALA A 760 43.13 -10.46 -6.09
N MET A 761 42.70 -11.40 -6.92
CA MET A 761 42.33 -11.12 -8.31
C MET A 761 40.84 -10.81 -8.54
N HIS A 762 40.05 -10.57 -7.48
CA HIS A 762 38.67 -10.06 -7.58
C HIS A 762 38.40 -8.89 -6.60
N ARG A 763 37.75 -7.82 -7.10
CA ARG A 763 37.27 -6.68 -6.28
C ARG A 763 35.90 -6.17 -6.78
N LEU A 764 34.94 -5.99 -5.86
CA LEU A 764 33.71 -5.21 -6.07
C LEU A 764 34.08 -3.77 -6.51
N ARG A 765 33.42 -3.25 -7.55
CA ARG A 765 33.74 -1.95 -8.18
C ARG A 765 33.28 -0.71 -7.36
N GLN A 766 33.12 -0.85 -6.04
CA GLN A 766 33.02 0.27 -5.11
C GLN A 766 33.90 0.00 -3.87
N MET A 767 35.18 0.35 -3.97
CA MET A 767 36.05 0.75 -2.85
C MET A 767 37.41 1.07 -3.46
N LYS A 768 37.58 2.34 -3.89
CA LYS A 768 38.82 2.79 -4.54
C LYS A 768 39.94 3.09 -3.55
N ASP A 769 39.68 3.24 -2.27
CA ASP A 769 40.73 3.53 -1.29
C ASP A 769 40.54 2.69 -0.03
N SER A 770 41.65 2.15 0.49
CA SER A 770 41.77 1.29 1.68
C SER A 770 41.38 -0.19 1.53
N PHE A 771 42.34 -1.02 1.11
CA PHE A 771 42.44 -2.40 1.62
C PHE A 771 43.92 -2.83 1.52
N LYS A 772 44.67 -2.58 2.59
CA LYS A 772 45.89 -3.31 2.94
C LYS A 772 45.51 -4.13 4.17
N SER A 773 45.01 -5.35 4.00
CA SER A 773 44.72 -6.22 5.14
C SER A 773 45.80 -7.27 5.29
N TYR A 774 46.58 -7.07 6.34
CA TYR A 774 47.19 -8.07 7.19
C TYR A 774 46.37 -9.36 7.27
N VAL A 775 47.02 -10.50 7.06
CA VAL A 775 46.52 -11.80 7.48
C VAL A 775 46.52 -11.81 9.01
N GLN A 776 45.34 -11.69 9.61
CA GLN A 776 45.15 -11.95 11.04
C GLN A 776 44.62 -13.37 11.18
N ALA A 777 45.51 -14.31 11.49
CA ALA A 777 45.14 -15.64 11.95
C ALA A 777 44.53 -15.51 13.35
N LYS A 778 43.30 -16.02 13.54
CA LYS A 778 42.83 -16.47 14.85
C LYS A 778 42.77 -18.00 14.80
N MET A 779 43.42 -18.62 15.80
CA MET A 779 43.26 -20.01 16.20
C MET A 779 41.81 -20.35 16.49
#